data_AF-A0AAV4ZHH5-F1
#
_entry.id   AF-A0AAV4ZHH5-F1
#
_cell.length_a   1.000
_cell.length_b   1.000
_cell.length_c   1.000
_cell.angle_alpha   90.00
_cell.angle_beta   90.00
_cell.angle_gamma   90.00
#
_symmetry.space_group_name_H-M   'P 1'
#
loop_
_entity.id
_entity.type
_entity.pdbx_description
1 polymer ?
#
loop_
_entity_poly.entity_id
_entity_poly.type
_entity_poly.pdbx_seq_one_letter_code
_entity_poly.pdbx_strand_id
1 'polypeptide(L)'
;MRIDDTALPGPAPIGAAPDQPPAMPREAALAMPVQDLARFDAATVRRPVGRHAAPWGARILVFGGALALTAYGGWQMYETVAVSGSPTILQLVLVALFLLTFSWIALAFTSAVLGFGVLLRKRAPPPAPTALAGRTAVLMPVYNEATARTFAGLEAMHESVAATGLGAAFDWFVLSDSTQPDAWIAEERAFLGLRDRLGPDARLYYRHRPKNHHRKAGNIADFVTRWGGAYDHMLVLDADSLLTGDCVVRLAAAMEADPDAGIVQSLPLIINRNTLFARLQQFAARIYGPVIAVGLSAWSGRDGNYWGHNAIIRTRAFAEACGLPDLAGRPPFGGHVLSHDFVEAALIRRAGWAVTMLPTLPGSYEESPPSLIDVAVRDRRWAQGNLQHSRIIGAAGLHFASRQHFATGIAGYVASPLWLCQLLVGIALVLQTAYAKPEYFPQGLALYPVFPRFDPVRALKLFGLTMGVLLAPKVLGLVLALLNAELRRACGGAGRLVASCALEILLSALIAPVAMLIQSGSVAGILLGRDTGWNPQRRDDGSIPLRDIVRRHRWHTLLGLVAGVAAFAIATSLFLWMSPTILGLVLAIPISWASGQLAYGLALKRRGLLVTPEERDPPAVALRAGELAARNAEAGLDEADALHALHAEPALAEAHAGMLVPPAPRPRGRIEPDRVLAEAKLGEAESLAEAASWLGPKERMALLHDPALVARLARLPREAGAS
;
A
#
# COMPACT_ATOMS: atom_id res chain seq x y z
N MET A 1 -36.16 -38.11 46.86
CA MET A 1 -37.26 -37.40 46.19
C MET A 1 -36.74 -36.95 44.84
N ARG A 2 -36.91 -37.79 43.81
CA ARG A 2 -36.49 -37.51 42.42
C ARG A 2 -37.63 -36.71 41.78
N ILE A 3 -37.33 -35.53 41.28
CA ILE A 3 -38.24 -34.73 40.46
C ILE A 3 -37.93 -35.10 39.00
N ASP A 4 -38.97 -35.51 38.28
CA ASP A 4 -38.94 -35.85 36.86
C ASP A 4 -38.55 -34.65 36.00
N ASP A 5 -37.56 -34.86 35.13
CA ASP A 5 -37.21 -33.98 34.02
C ASP A 5 -38.30 -34.07 32.94
N THR A 6 -39.32 -33.22 33.05
CA THR A 6 -40.26 -32.99 31.96
C THR A 6 -39.76 -31.87 31.06
N ALA A 7 -39.68 -32.22 29.77
CA ALA A 7 -39.27 -31.43 28.62
C ALA A 7 -39.59 -29.92 28.72
N LEU A 8 -38.54 -29.10 28.78
CA LEU A 8 -38.63 -27.70 28.39
C LEU A 8 -38.81 -27.64 26.86
N PRO A 9 -39.82 -26.92 26.34
CA PRO A 9 -39.96 -26.72 24.90
C PRO A 9 -38.72 -25.99 24.37
N GLY A 10 -38.08 -26.56 23.35
CA GLY A 10 -36.97 -25.91 22.66
C GLY A 10 -37.39 -24.55 22.08
N PRO A 11 -36.44 -23.61 21.90
CA PRO A 11 -36.76 -22.31 21.33
C PRO A 11 -37.40 -22.51 19.96
N ALA A 12 -38.58 -21.91 19.77
CA ALA A 12 -39.26 -21.87 18.49
C ALA A 12 -38.30 -21.24 17.44
N PRO A 13 -38.20 -21.80 16.23
CA PRO A 13 -37.44 -21.15 15.16
C PRO A 13 -38.05 -19.78 14.93
N ILE A 14 -37.23 -18.73 15.11
CA ILE A 14 -37.56 -17.38 14.65
C ILE A 14 -37.84 -17.52 13.15
N GLY A 15 -39.08 -17.22 12.76
CA GLY A 15 -39.52 -17.33 11.38
C GLY A 15 -38.55 -16.59 10.46
N ALA A 16 -38.06 -17.29 9.44
CA ALA A 16 -37.38 -16.64 8.34
C ALA A 16 -38.36 -15.64 7.72
N ALA A 17 -38.00 -14.35 7.72
CA ALA A 17 -38.74 -13.34 6.98
C ALA A 17 -38.80 -13.74 5.50
N PRO A 18 -39.98 -13.98 4.92
CA PRO A 18 -40.11 -14.14 3.49
C PRO A 18 -40.09 -12.73 2.88
N ASP A 19 -38.99 -12.38 2.21
CA ASP A 19 -38.95 -11.55 0.97
C ASP A 19 -37.63 -10.76 0.75
N GLN A 20 -36.69 -10.71 1.71
CA GLN A 20 -35.39 -10.08 1.47
C GLN A 20 -34.33 -11.09 0.99
N PRO A 21 -33.59 -10.79 -0.11
CA PRO A 21 -32.51 -11.64 -0.56
C PRO A 21 -31.38 -11.67 0.49
N PRO A 22 -30.71 -12.83 0.68
CA PRO A 22 -29.64 -12.96 1.66
C PRO A 22 -28.49 -11.99 1.37
N ALA A 23 -27.80 -11.52 2.41
CA ALA A 23 -26.70 -10.57 2.26
C ALA A 23 -25.46 -11.16 1.58
N MET A 24 -25.34 -12.49 1.58
CA MET A 24 -24.32 -13.24 0.84
C MET A 24 -24.99 -14.28 -0.06
N PRO A 25 -24.39 -14.62 -1.22
CA PRO A 25 -24.91 -15.68 -2.06
C PRO A 25 -24.68 -17.04 -1.40
N ARG A 26 -25.26 -18.08 -2.00
CA ARG A 26 -25.02 -19.46 -1.55
C ARG A 26 -23.52 -19.78 -1.60
N GLU A 27 -23.04 -20.44 -0.56
CA GLU A 27 -21.65 -20.88 -0.48
C GLU A 27 -21.30 -21.87 -1.60
N ALA A 28 -20.11 -21.70 -2.14
CA ALA A 28 -19.46 -22.55 -3.12
C ALA A 28 -17.99 -22.68 -2.68
N ALA A 29 -17.74 -23.66 -1.82
CA ALA A 29 -16.46 -23.77 -1.14
C ALA A 29 -15.32 -24.14 -2.08
N LEU A 30 -14.13 -23.62 -1.77
CA LEU A 30 -12.90 -23.89 -2.51
C LEU A 30 -11.77 -24.21 -1.52
N ALA A 31 -11.06 -25.31 -1.72
CA ALA A 31 -9.97 -25.68 -0.84
C ALA A 31 -8.79 -24.71 -0.99
N MET A 32 -8.33 -24.17 0.14
CA MET A 32 -7.18 -23.25 0.19
C MET A 32 -6.13 -23.75 1.19
N PRO A 33 -5.33 -24.78 0.82
CA PRO A 33 -4.39 -25.40 1.74
C PRO A 33 -3.26 -24.45 2.14
N VAL A 34 -2.95 -24.41 3.44
CA VAL A 34 -1.81 -23.66 3.97
C VAL A 34 -0.51 -24.21 3.38
N GLN A 35 0.32 -23.30 2.87
CA GLN A 35 1.54 -23.62 2.17
C GLN A 35 2.71 -23.85 3.13
N ASP A 36 3.55 -24.84 2.81
CA ASP A 36 4.86 -24.99 3.42
C ASP A 36 5.88 -24.09 2.69
N LEU A 37 6.69 -23.35 3.44
CA LEU A 37 7.77 -22.50 2.91
C LEU A 37 9.12 -23.23 2.88
N ALA A 38 9.30 -24.28 3.69
CA ALA A 38 10.52 -25.05 3.77
C ALA A 38 10.56 -26.22 2.77
N ARG A 39 9.40 -26.81 2.46
CA ARG A 39 9.28 -27.93 1.53
C ARG A 39 8.56 -27.53 0.25
N PHE A 40 8.96 -28.11 -0.87
CA PHE A 40 8.35 -27.88 -2.17
C PHE A 40 8.37 -29.18 -2.98
N ASP A 41 7.20 -29.59 -3.47
CA ASP A 41 7.07 -30.72 -4.38
C ASP A 41 6.92 -30.22 -5.82
N ALA A 42 7.96 -30.42 -6.63
CA ALA A 42 7.99 -30.01 -8.02
C ALA A 42 6.97 -30.78 -8.89
N ALA A 43 6.44 -31.91 -8.43
CA ALA A 43 5.43 -32.67 -9.16
C ALA A 43 4.04 -32.00 -9.14
N THR A 44 3.77 -31.10 -8.19
CA THR A 44 2.44 -30.45 -8.03
C THR A 44 2.26 -29.19 -8.87
N VAL A 45 3.33 -28.46 -9.17
CA VAL A 45 3.79 -28.23 -10.55
C VAL A 45 2.78 -28.01 -11.68
N ARG A 46 1.90 -26.99 -11.68
CA ARG A 46 1.06 -26.72 -12.86
C ARG A 46 1.93 -26.46 -14.10
N ARG A 47 1.68 -27.22 -15.17
CA ARG A 47 2.33 -27.00 -16.47
C ARG A 47 1.63 -25.87 -17.24
N PRO A 48 2.39 -24.93 -17.84
CA PRO A 48 1.79 -23.89 -18.66
C PRO A 48 1.13 -24.49 -19.90
N VAL A 49 -0.02 -23.92 -20.29
CA VAL A 49 -0.76 -24.30 -21.49
C VAL A 49 -0.12 -23.67 -22.72
N GLY A 50 0.33 -22.41 -22.61
CA GLY A 50 0.98 -21.68 -23.69
C GLY A 50 2.51 -21.79 -23.67
N ARG A 51 3.13 -21.71 -24.85
CA ARG A 51 4.58 -21.48 -24.97
C ARG A 51 4.85 -19.98 -24.89
N HIS A 52 5.54 -19.56 -23.84
CA HIS A 52 5.86 -18.15 -23.61
C HIS A 52 7.38 -17.95 -23.64
N ALA A 53 7.83 -16.90 -24.33
CA ALA A 53 9.24 -16.53 -24.35
C ALA A 53 9.64 -15.89 -23.01
N ALA A 54 10.75 -16.34 -22.43
CA ALA A 54 11.33 -15.70 -21.26
C ALA A 54 11.97 -14.35 -21.66
N PRO A 55 11.86 -13.30 -20.82
CA PRO A 55 12.37 -11.96 -21.14
C PRO A 55 13.90 -11.84 -20.93
N TRP A 56 14.69 -12.82 -21.40
CA TRP A 56 16.13 -12.89 -21.16
C TRP A 56 16.87 -11.65 -21.65
N GLY A 57 16.54 -11.13 -22.83
CA GLY A 57 17.17 -9.90 -23.34
C GLY A 57 16.94 -8.69 -22.43
N ALA A 58 15.72 -8.54 -21.90
CA ALA A 58 15.40 -7.48 -20.93
C ALA A 58 16.15 -7.68 -19.60
N ARG A 59 16.25 -8.92 -19.12
CA ARG A 59 17.00 -9.26 -17.89
C ARG A 59 18.49 -9.01 -18.04
N ILE A 60 19.10 -9.39 -19.16
CA ILE A 60 20.52 -9.14 -19.43
C ILE A 60 20.78 -7.64 -19.47
N LEU A 61 19.92 -6.86 -20.13
CA LEU A 61 20.06 -5.40 -20.16
C LEU A 61 19.97 -4.78 -18.76
N VAL A 62 18.95 -5.17 -17.97
CA VAL A 62 18.73 -4.60 -16.62
C VAL A 62 19.80 -5.07 -15.64
N PHE A 63 19.93 -6.38 -15.41
CA PHE A 63 20.87 -6.89 -14.41
C PHE A 63 22.32 -6.79 -14.85
N GLY A 64 22.61 -7.07 -16.13
CA GLY A 64 23.96 -6.91 -16.68
C GLY A 64 24.41 -5.46 -16.75
N GLY A 65 23.50 -4.55 -17.16
CA GLY A 65 23.76 -3.11 -17.13
C GLY A 65 23.97 -2.58 -15.71
N ALA A 66 23.14 -3.00 -14.75
CA ALA A 66 23.28 -2.62 -13.35
C ALA A 66 24.60 -3.12 -12.75
N LEU A 67 24.97 -4.37 -13.05
CA LEU A 67 26.25 -4.96 -12.62
C LEU A 67 27.43 -4.20 -13.21
N ALA A 68 27.41 -3.90 -14.52
CA ALA A 68 28.48 -3.15 -15.18
C ALA A 68 28.64 -1.74 -14.60
N LEU A 69 27.53 -1.03 -14.37
CA LEU A 69 27.54 0.29 -13.72
C LEU A 69 28.06 0.20 -12.29
N THR A 70 27.65 -0.81 -11.53
CA THR A 70 28.09 -1.02 -10.14
C THR A 70 29.58 -1.30 -10.08
N ALA A 71 30.08 -2.17 -10.97
CA ALA A 71 31.51 -2.47 -11.07
C ALA A 71 32.32 -1.22 -11.45
N TYR A 72 31.85 -0.45 -12.44
CA TYR A 72 32.49 0.80 -12.85
C TYR A 72 32.48 1.85 -11.73
N GLY A 73 31.33 2.09 -11.10
CA GLY A 73 31.19 3.02 -9.97
C GLY A 73 32.03 2.60 -8.78
N GLY A 74 32.06 1.30 -8.46
CA GLY A 74 32.89 0.71 -7.43
C GLY A 74 34.37 0.89 -7.67
N TRP A 75 34.82 0.63 -8.90
CA TRP A 75 36.20 0.89 -9.33
C TRP A 75 36.56 2.37 -9.18
N GLN A 76 35.71 3.28 -9.67
CA GLN A 76 35.92 4.73 -9.50
C GLN A 76 35.96 5.16 -8.03
N MET A 77 35.12 4.56 -7.17
CA MET A 77 35.09 4.83 -5.74
C MET A 77 36.38 4.35 -5.05
N TYR A 78 36.81 3.13 -5.36
CA TYR A 78 38.07 2.57 -4.86
C TYR A 78 39.26 3.45 -5.26
N GLU A 79 39.34 3.81 -6.54
CA GLU A 79 40.35 4.70 -7.12
C GLU A 79 40.32 6.13 -6.54
N THR A 80 39.19 6.58 -5.99
CA THR A 80 39.06 7.87 -5.31
C THR A 80 39.66 7.84 -3.90
N VAL A 81 39.60 6.69 -3.22
CA VAL A 81 40.08 6.53 -1.84
C VAL A 81 41.50 5.98 -1.75
N ALA A 82 41.97 5.22 -2.75
CA ALA A 82 43.29 4.56 -2.77
C ALA A 82 44.44 5.43 -3.32
N VAL A 83 44.25 6.76 -3.43
CA VAL A 83 45.21 7.68 -4.06
C VAL A 83 46.55 7.76 -3.33
N SER A 84 46.60 7.39 -2.04
CA SER A 84 47.76 7.53 -1.16
C SER A 84 48.36 6.18 -0.74
N GLY A 85 48.12 5.11 -1.51
CA GLY A 85 48.56 3.75 -1.21
C GLY A 85 47.41 2.82 -0.84
N SER A 86 47.68 1.80 -0.01
CA SER A 86 46.66 0.83 0.42
C SER A 86 45.53 1.52 1.17
N PRO A 87 44.25 1.32 0.78
CA PRO A 87 43.12 1.98 1.42
C PRO A 87 42.98 1.52 2.88
N THR A 88 42.60 2.46 3.75
CA THR A 88 42.32 2.16 5.16
C THR A 88 41.04 1.33 5.29
N ILE A 89 40.87 0.66 6.44
CA ILE A 89 39.64 -0.08 6.74
C ILE A 89 38.40 0.82 6.62
N LEU A 90 38.48 2.06 7.10
CA LEU A 90 37.36 3.01 7.05
C LEU A 90 37.01 3.41 5.60
N GLN A 91 38.01 3.56 4.73
CA GLN A 91 37.81 3.79 3.30
C GLN A 91 37.19 2.56 2.60
N LEU A 92 37.62 1.35 2.95
CA LEU A 92 37.02 0.12 2.43
C LEU A 92 35.56 -0.05 2.88
N VAL A 93 35.24 0.31 4.11
CA VAL A 93 33.85 0.37 4.60
C VAL A 93 33.03 1.38 3.77
N LEU A 94 33.58 2.55 3.46
CA LEU A 94 32.91 3.53 2.60
C LEU A 94 32.66 2.96 1.19
N VAL A 95 33.65 2.29 0.58
CA VAL A 95 33.51 1.64 -0.74
C VAL A 95 32.42 0.56 -0.69
N ALA A 96 32.39 -0.26 0.35
CA ALA A 96 31.37 -1.30 0.51
C ALA A 96 29.96 -0.71 0.66
N LEU A 97 29.79 0.32 1.50
CA LEU A 97 28.51 1.02 1.66
C LEU A 97 28.07 1.67 0.34
N PHE A 98 29.00 2.32 -0.36
CA PHE A 98 28.73 2.91 -1.67
C PHE A 98 28.32 1.85 -2.69
N LEU A 99 29.00 0.70 -2.77
CA LEU A 99 28.64 -0.37 -3.69
C LEU A 99 27.21 -0.88 -3.44
N LEU A 100 26.84 -1.06 -2.17
CA LEU A 100 25.50 -1.50 -1.80
C LEU A 100 24.44 -0.47 -2.20
N THR A 101 24.62 0.81 -1.86
CA THR A 101 23.66 1.87 -2.19
C THR A 101 23.63 2.21 -3.69
N PHE A 102 24.78 2.18 -4.37
CA PHE A 102 24.90 2.47 -5.79
C PHE A 102 24.31 1.36 -6.66
N SER A 103 24.49 0.09 -6.27
CA SER A 103 23.92 -1.04 -7.02
C SER A 103 22.39 -0.98 -7.11
N TRP A 104 21.75 -0.54 -6.03
CA TRP A 104 20.31 -0.33 -5.95
C TRP A 104 19.81 0.71 -6.96
N ILE A 105 20.44 1.89 -6.99
CA ILE A 105 20.05 2.95 -7.93
C ILE A 105 20.41 2.58 -9.38
N ALA A 106 21.49 1.83 -9.60
CA ALA A 106 21.87 1.35 -10.93
C ALA A 106 20.84 0.36 -11.50
N LEU A 107 20.28 -0.51 -10.64
CA LEU A 107 19.18 -1.40 -11.02
C LEU A 107 17.91 -0.62 -11.39
N ALA A 108 17.52 0.35 -10.57
CA ALA A 108 16.37 1.21 -10.86
C ALA A 108 16.56 2.00 -12.17
N PHE A 109 17.76 2.54 -12.40
CA PHE A 109 18.12 3.27 -13.61
C PHE A 109 18.02 2.40 -14.87
N THR A 110 18.65 1.24 -14.89
CA THR A 110 18.65 0.36 -16.08
C THR A 110 17.25 -0.20 -16.38
N SER A 111 16.46 -0.49 -15.34
CA SER A 111 15.03 -0.81 -15.49
C SER A 111 14.25 0.36 -16.11
N ALA A 112 14.48 1.59 -15.65
CA ALA A 112 13.83 2.78 -16.20
C ALA A 112 14.24 3.05 -17.67
N VAL A 113 15.50 2.82 -18.04
CA VAL A 113 15.96 2.92 -19.44
C VAL A 113 15.21 1.93 -20.34
N LEU A 114 15.03 0.68 -19.88
CA LEU A 114 14.22 -0.31 -20.58
C LEU A 114 12.77 0.18 -20.73
N GLY A 115 12.16 0.64 -19.64
CA GLY A 115 10.78 1.14 -19.64
C GLY A 115 10.56 2.32 -20.59
N PHE A 116 11.51 3.26 -20.58
CA PHE A 116 11.54 4.38 -21.52
C PHE A 116 11.58 3.92 -22.99
N GLY A 117 12.48 2.98 -23.31
CA GLY A 117 12.58 2.41 -24.65
C GLY A 117 11.32 1.69 -25.12
N VAL A 118 10.60 1.01 -24.20
CA VAL A 118 9.31 0.37 -24.49
C VAL A 118 8.22 1.40 -24.77
N LEU A 119 8.13 2.46 -23.94
CA LEU A 119 7.12 3.51 -24.08
C LEU A 119 7.28 4.33 -25.36
N LEU A 120 8.51 4.51 -25.87
CA LEU A 120 8.76 5.18 -27.15
C LEU A 120 8.14 4.47 -28.35
N ARG A 121 7.94 3.14 -28.27
CA ARG A 121 7.41 2.34 -29.39
C ARG A 121 5.90 2.48 -29.62
N LYS A 122 5.18 3.25 -28.78
CA LYS A 122 3.74 3.57 -28.86
C LYS A 122 2.88 2.44 -29.45
N ARG A 123 2.53 1.45 -28.62
CA ARG A 123 1.58 0.38 -29.03
C ARG A 123 0.14 0.86 -28.84
N ALA A 124 -0.69 0.60 -29.85
CA ALA A 124 -2.13 0.78 -29.71
C ALA A 124 -2.68 -0.18 -28.64
N PRO A 125 -3.60 0.27 -27.77
CA PRO A 125 -4.30 -0.64 -26.88
C PRO A 125 -5.15 -1.61 -27.71
N PRO A 126 -5.39 -2.84 -27.21
CA PRO A 126 -6.33 -3.75 -27.85
C PRO A 126 -7.73 -3.12 -27.91
N PRO A 127 -8.61 -3.57 -28.83
CA PRO A 127 -9.99 -3.12 -28.85
C PRO A 127 -10.69 -3.38 -27.50
N ALA A 128 -11.73 -2.60 -27.21
CA ALA A 128 -12.55 -2.84 -26.02
C ALA A 128 -13.22 -4.22 -26.11
N PRO A 129 -13.32 -4.97 -25.01
CA PRO A 129 -14.00 -6.26 -25.01
C PRO A 129 -15.50 -6.07 -25.27
N THR A 130 -16.08 -6.95 -26.09
CA THR A 130 -17.52 -6.94 -26.42
C THR A 130 -18.31 -8.01 -25.68
N ALA A 131 -17.63 -8.98 -25.06
CA ALA A 131 -18.21 -10.05 -24.27
C ALA A 131 -17.18 -10.54 -23.24
N LEU A 132 -17.68 -11.11 -22.15
CA LEU A 132 -16.90 -11.83 -21.12
C LEU A 132 -17.56 -13.19 -20.92
N ALA A 133 -16.76 -14.23 -20.75
CA ALA A 133 -17.26 -15.59 -20.58
C ALA A 133 -17.35 -16.01 -19.10
N GLY A 134 -16.43 -15.53 -18.27
CA GLY A 134 -16.32 -15.88 -16.87
C GLY A 134 -17.04 -14.91 -15.94
N ARG A 135 -17.30 -15.36 -14.72
CA ARG A 135 -17.84 -14.50 -13.64
C ARG A 135 -16.72 -13.95 -12.78
N THR A 136 -16.79 -12.65 -12.48
CA THR A 136 -15.79 -11.94 -11.68
C THR A 136 -16.41 -11.40 -10.39
N ALA A 137 -15.88 -11.80 -9.24
CA ALA A 137 -16.22 -11.19 -7.96
C ALA A 137 -15.36 -9.93 -7.72
N VAL A 138 -15.97 -8.76 -7.57
CA VAL A 138 -15.28 -7.53 -7.18
C VAL A 138 -15.28 -7.43 -5.66
N LEU A 139 -14.12 -7.57 -5.05
CA LEU A 139 -13.95 -7.62 -3.59
C LEU A 139 -13.47 -6.26 -3.07
N MET A 140 -14.24 -5.68 -2.16
CA MET A 140 -13.93 -4.45 -1.44
C MET A 140 -13.76 -4.75 0.06
N PRO A 141 -12.55 -5.11 0.52
CA PRO A 141 -12.27 -5.23 1.95
C PRO A 141 -12.32 -3.86 2.64
N VAL A 142 -13.06 -3.78 3.74
CA VAL A 142 -13.20 -2.58 4.58
C VAL A 142 -12.86 -2.91 6.03
N TYR A 143 -12.44 -1.92 6.81
CA TYR A 143 -12.03 -2.06 8.20
C TYR A 143 -12.51 -0.95 9.13
N ASN A 144 -12.47 0.32 8.74
CA ASN A 144 -13.00 1.45 9.54
C ASN A 144 -12.99 2.72 8.68
N GLU A 145 -13.01 2.55 7.36
CA GLU A 145 -13.04 3.65 6.40
C GLU A 145 -14.39 4.37 6.45
N ALA A 146 -14.41 5.63 6.04
CA ALA A 146 -15.65 6.38 5.94
C ALA A 146 -16.61 5.67 4.96
N THR A 147 -17.78 5.29 5.47
CA THR A 147 -18.78 4.53 4.75
C THR A 147 -19.31 5.33 3.58
N ALA A 148 -19.60 6.63 3.79
CA ALA A 148 -20.16 7.50 2.77
C ALA A 148 -19.32 7.51 1.50
N ARG A 149 -18.00 7.61 1.66
CA ARG A 149 -17.03 7.63 0.54
C ARG A 149 -16.79 6.25 -0.05
N THR A 150 -16.68 5.22 0.78
CA THR A 150 -16.40 3.85 0.31
C THR A 150 -17.54 3.32 -0.56
N PHE A 151 -18.79 3.46 -0.09
CA PHE A 151 -19.97 3.04 -0.86
C PHE A 151 -20.22 3.92 -2.09
N ALA A 152 -19.86 5.21 -2.04
CA ALA A 152 -19.93 6.09 -3.21
C ALA A 152 -18.94 5.66 -4.31
N GLY A 153 -17.72 5.28 -3.93
CA GLY A 153 -16.74 4.73 -4.87
C GLY A 153 -17.23 3.42 -5.49
N LEU A 154 -17.80 2.52 -4.68
CA LEU A 154 -18.37 1.26 -5.15
C LEU A 154 -19.55 1.49 -6.11
N GLU A 155 -20.51 2.36 -5.75
CA GLU A 155 -21.66 2.71 -6.60
C GLU A 155 -21.21 3.35 -7.93
N ALA A 156 -20.22 4.25 -7.91
CA ALA A 156 -19.67 4.84 -9.13
C ALA A 156 -18.99 3.81 -10.04
N MET A 157 -18.23 2.86 -9.47
CA MET A 157 -17.62 1.78 -10.26
C MET A 157 -18.68 0.82 -10.81
N HIS A 158 -19.70 0.48 -10.01
CA HIS A 158 -20.83 -0.32 -10.45
C HIS A 158 -21.54 0.32 -11.65
N GLU A 159 -21.92 1.59 -11.56
CA GLU A 159 -22.52 2.35 -12.67
C GLU A 159 -21.60 2.40 -13.90
N SER A 160 -20.29 2.64 -13.69
CA SER A 160 -19.32 2.71 -14.78
C SER A 160 -19.14 1.38 -15.51
N VAL A 161 -19.15 0.26 -14.78
CA VAL A 161 -19.11 -1.10 -15.38
C VAL A 161 -20.43 -1.41 -16.09
N ALA A 162 -21.57 -1.08 -15.51
CA ALA A 162 -22.88 -1.28 -16.15
C ALA A 162 -22.98 -0.53 -17.49
N ALA A 163 -22.44 0.69 -17.57
CA ALA A 163 -22.40 1.49 -18.80
C ALA A 163 -21.60 0.85 -19.95
N THR A 164 -20.76 -0.16 -19.68
CA THR A 164 -20.07 -0.93 -20.73
C THR A 164 -20.95 -1.98 -21.40
N GLY A 165 -22.13 -2.27 -20.84
CA GLY A 165 -23.01 -3.36 -21.27
C GLY A 165 -22.60 -4.75 -20.75
N LEU A 166 -21.49 -4.85 -20.00
CA LEU A 166 -20.94 -6.11 -19.49
C LEU A 166 -21.14 -6.31 -17.98
N GLY A 167 -22.01 -5.50 -17.35
CA GLY A 167 -22.26 -5.55 -15.91
C GLY A 167 -22.69 -6.92 -15.38
N ALA A 168 -23.38 -7.73 -16.19
CA ALA A 168 -23.82 -9.07 -15.81
C ALA A 168 -22.69 -10.08 -15.57
N ALA A 169 -21.43 -9.75 -15.90
CA ALA A 169 -20.28 -10.59 -15.59
C ALA A 169 -19.70 -10.34 -14.18
N PHE A 170 -20.21 -9.32 -13.46
CA PHE A 170 -19.63 -8.85 -12.20
C PHE A 170 -20.62 -8.91 -11.04
N ASP A 171 -20.12 -9.38 -9.90
CA ASP A 171 -20.83 -9.37 -8.61
C ASP A 171 -19.95 -8.64 -7.59
N TRP A 172 -20.54 -7.83 -6.72
CA TRP A 172 -19.85 -6.87 -5.85
C TRP A 172 -19.94 -7.32 -4.39
N PHE A 173 -18.80 -7.35 -3.70
CA PHE A 173 -18.70 -7.84 -2.34
C PHE A 173 -18.01 -6.80 -1.45
N VAL A 174 -18.71 -6.34 -0.43
CA VAL A 174 -18.13 -5.57 0.67
C VAL A 174 -17.78 -6.54 1.80
N LEU A 175 -16.48 -6.67 2.08
CA LEU A 175 -15.96 -7.62 3.06
C LEU A 175 -15.45 -6.83 4.27
N SER A 176 -16.25 -6.75 5.33
CA SER A 176 -15.97 -5.94 6.51
C SER A 176 -15.20 -6.70 7.60
N ASP A 177 -14.13 -6.06 8.05
CA ASP A 177 -13.39 -6.37 9.29
C ASP A 177 -13.63 -5.26 10.34
N SER A 178 -14.75 -4.53 10.26
CA SER A 178 -14.91 -3.32 11.06
C SER A 178 -14.94 -3.53 12.57
N THR A 179 -14.13 -2.75 13.29
CA THR A 179 -13.98 -2.87 14.75
C THR A 179 -14.62 -1.73 15.53
N GLN A 180 -15.15 -0.72 14.85
CA GLN A 180 -15.96 0.33 15.45
C GLN A 180 -17.44 0.00 15.24
N PRO A 181 -18.26 -0.06 16.31
CA PRO A 181 -19.69 -0.35 16.21
C PRO A 181 -20.41 0.58 15.22
N ASP A 182 -20.13 1.88 15.30
CA ASP A 182 -20.77 2.90 14.46
C ASP A 182 -20.42 2.73 12.99
N ALA A 183 -19.15 2.40 12.68
CA ALA A 183 -18.73 2.11 11.30
C ALA A 183 -19.41 0.85 10.75
N TRP A 184 -19.51 -0.22 11.54
CA TRP A 184 -20.18 -1.45 11.10
C TRP A 184 -21.66 -1.20 10.77
N ILE A 185 -22.41 -0.55 11.66
CA ILE A 185 -23.83 -0.26 11.39
C ILE A 185 -24.01 0.74 10.25
N ALA A 186 -23.12 1.72 10.09
CA ALA A 186 -23.12 2.61 8.94
C ALA A 186 -22.97 1.83 7.63
N GLU A 187 -22.03 0.87 7.56
CA GLU A 187 -21.83 0.01 6.39
C GLU A 187 -23.08 -0.79 6.02
N GLU A 188 -23.74 -1.41 6.99
CA GLU A 188 -24.96 -2.18 6.76
C GLU A 188 -26.10 -1.31 6.25
N ARG A 189 -26.28 -0.12 6.84
CA ARG A 189 -27.29 0.85 6.38
C ARG A 189 -26.99 1.33 4.95
N ALA A 190 -25.73 1.60 4.64
CA ALA A 190 -25.31 1.97 3.29
C ALA A 190 -25.51 0.84 2.27
N PHE A 191 -25.22 -0.40 2.67
CA PHE A 191 -25.45 -1.61 1.87
C PHE A 191 -26.92 -1.81 1.55
N LEU A 192 -27.80 -1.79 2.56
CA LEU A 192 -29.23 -1.96 2.37
C LEU A 192 -29.79 -0.85 1.47
N GLY A 193 -29.47 0.41 1.77
CA GLY A 193 -29.93 1.54 0.96
C GLY A 193 -29.42 1.51 -0.48
N LEU A 194 -28.19 1.03 -0.73
CA LEU A 194 -27.68 0.88 -2.09
C LEU A 194 -28.37 -0.28 -2.82
N ARG A 195 -28.58 -1.41 -2.14
CA ARG A 195 -29.27 -2.57 -2.71
C ARG A 195 -30.71 -2.21 -3.11
N ASP A 196 -31.41 -1.43 -2.29
CA ASP A 196 -32.76 -0.95 -2.59
C ASP A 196 -32.79 -0.05 -3.83
N ARG A 197 -31.80 0.85 -3.99
CA ARG A 197 -31.67 1.71 -5.18
C ARG A 197 -31.34 0.93 -6.45
N LEU A 198 -30.52 -0.11 -6.35
CA LEU A 198 -30.12 -0.94 -7.49
C LEU A 198 -31.19 -1.99 -7.87
N GLY A 199 -32.09 -2.32 -6.96
CA GLY A 199 -33.19 -3.26 -7.17
C GLY A 199 -32.79 -4.74 -6.98
N PRO A 200 -33.67 -5.69 -7.36
CA PRO A 200 -33.51 -7.11 -7.05
C PRO A 200 -32.29 -7.77 -7.71
N ASP A 201 -31.81 -7.23 -8.83
CA ASP A 201 -30.64 -7.73 -9.57
C ASP A 201 -29.33 -7.00 -9.19
N ALA A 202 -29.29 -6.34 -8.02
CA ALA A 202 -28.17 -5.51 -7.59
C ALA A 202 -26.81 -6.24 -7.58
N ARG A 203 -26.79 -7.58 -7.42
CA ARG A 203 -25.57 -8.41 -7.32
C ARG A 203 -24.54 -7.81 -6.34
N LEU A 204 -25.05 -7.22 -5.27
CA LEU A 204 -24.30 -6.57 -4.22
C LEU A 204 -24.46 -7.38 -2.94
N TYR A 205 -23.33 -7.71 -2.32
CA TYR A 205 -23.24 -8.58 -1.17
C TYR A 205 -22.40 -7.93 -0.07
N TYR A 206 -22.74 -8.23 1.18
CA TYR A 206 -22.09 -7.68 2.36
C TYR A 206 -21.85 -8.78 3.40
N ARG A 207 -20.67 -8.74 4.03
CA ARG A 207 -20.33 -9.63 5.15
C ARG A 207 -19.41 -8.93 6.13
N HIS A 208 -19.75 -8.98 7.41
CA HIS A 208 -18.84 -8.70 8.53
C HIS A 208 -18.27 -10.00 9.13
N ARG A 209 -16.98 -10.01 9.51
CA ARG A 209 -16.36 -11.16 10.18
C ARG A 209 -16.36 -10.99 11.71
N PRO A 210 -16.83 -11.99 12.48
CA PRO A 210 -16.77 -11.94 13.95
C PRO A 210 -15.36 -11.86 14.53
N LYS A 211 -14.35 -12.40 13.82
CA LYS A 211 -12.94 -12.39 14.25
C LYS A 211 -12.02 -12.11 13.07
N ASN A 212 -11.26 -11.04 13.18
CA ASN A 212 -10.35 -10.56 12.12
C ASN A 212 -9.00 -11.27 12.15
N HIS A 213 -9.00 -12.59 11.94
CA HIS A 213 -7.75 -13.33 11.75
C HIS A 213 -7.10 -12.94 10.42
N HIS A 214 -5.77 -12.75 10.41
CA HIS A 214 -4.98 -12.36 9.23
C HIS A 214 -5.39 -11.06 8.52
N ARG A 215 -6.23 -10.20 9.13
CA ARG A 215 -6.66 -8.89 8.58
C ARG A 215 -7.16 -9.05 7.13
N LYS A 216 -6.77 -8.15 6.22
CA LYS A 216 -7.13 -8.17 4.77
C LYS A 216 -6.88 -9.53 4.11
N ALA A 217 -5.70 -10.14 4.30
CA ALA A 217 -5.38 -11.44 3.72
C ALA A 217 -6.36 -12.53 4.19
N GLY A 218 -6.69 -12.53 5.48
CA GLY A 218 -7.70 -13.45 6.02
C GLY A 218 -9.11 -13.15 5.54
N ASN A 219 -9.44 -11.88 5.32
CA ASN A 219 -10.75 -11.42 4.85
C ASN A 219 -11.02 -11.94 3.43
N ILE A 220 -10.00 -11.85 2.57
CA ILE A 220 -9.99 -12.43 1.21
C ILE A 220 -9.98 -13.95 1.28
N ALA A 221 -9.14 -14.57 2.13
CA ALA A 221 -9.09 -16.02 2.26
C ALA A 221 -10.44 -16.61 2.70
N ASP A 222 -11.15 -15.98 3.65
CA ASP A 222 -12.51 -16.40 4.05
C ASP A 222 -13.52 -16.28 2.91
N PHE A 223 -13.39 -15.25 2.05
CA PHE A 223 -14.21 -15.17 0.85
C PHE A 223 -13.91 -16.35 -0.10
N VAL A 224 -12.63 -16.59 -0.39
CA VAL A 224 -12.19 -17.63 -1.32
C VAL A 224 -12.64 -19.01 -0.86
N THR A 225 -12.49 -19.34 0.43
CA THR A 225 -12.81 -20.67 0.95
C THR A 225 -14.30 -20.98 1.02
N ARG A 226 -15.16 -19.96 1.13
CA ARG A 226 -16.61 -20.13 1.29
C ARG A 226 -17.41 -19.85 0.02
N TRP A 227 -17.01 -18.86 -0.79
CA TRP A 227 -17.74 -18.46 -2.01
C TRP A 227 -16.89 -18.47 -3.28
N GLY A 228 -15.57 -18.61 -3.18
CA GLY A 228 -14.66 -18.53 -4.32
C GLY A 228 -14.92 -19.56 -5.42
N GLY A 229 -15.53 -20.71 -5.10
CA GLY A 229 -15.89 -21.74 -6.08
C GLY A 229 -16.96 -21.31 -7.09
N ALA A 230 -17.67 -20.20 -6.86
CA ALA A 230 -18.69 -19.67 -7.77
C ALA A 230 -18.14 -18.68 -8.82
N TYR A 231 -16.86 -18.31 -8.74
CA TYR A 231 -16.27 -17.25 -9.56
C TYR A 231 -14.94 -17.69 -10.20
N ASP A 232 -14.83 -17.50 -11.51
CA ASP A 232 -13.59 -17.79 -12.25
C ASP A 232 -12.46 -16.84 -11.82
N HIS A 233 -12.84 -15.57 -11.59
CA HIS A 233 -11.92 -14.50 -11.25
C HIS A 233 -12.42 -13.69 -10.05
N MET A 234 -11.49 -13.03 -9.37
CA MET A 234 -11.78 -12.01 -8.38
C MET A 234 -10.94 -10.75 -8.64
N LEU A 235 -11.54 -9.57 -8.57
CA LEU A 235 -10.88 -8.28 -8.62
C LEU A 235 -10.77 -7.75 -7.19
N VAL A 236 -9.55 -7.65 -6.66
CA VAL A 236 -9.33 -7.17 -5.29
C VAL A 236 -9.10 -5.66 -5.30
N LEU A 237 -9.85 -4.94 -4.48
CA LEU A 237 -9.77 -3.50 -4.29
C LEU A 237 -9.23 -3.15 -2.89
N ASP A 238 -8.86 -1.89 -2.70
CA ASP A 238 -8.82 -1.21 -1.40
C ASP A 238 -10.00 -0.23 -1.33
N ALA A 239 -10.40 0.17 -0.12
CA ALA A 239 -11.52 1.08 0.11
C ALA A 239 -11.42 2.46 -0.58
N ASP A 240 -10.20 2.88 -0.96
CA ASP A 240 -9.90 4.10 -1.73
C ASP A 240 -9.56 3.82 -3.21
N SER A 241 -9.76 2.58 -3.67
CA SER A 241 -9.58 2.22 -5.08
C SER A 241 -10.74 2.72 -5.92
N LEU A 242 -10.42 3.25 -7.10
CA LEU A 242 -11.42 3.67 -8.07
C LEU A 242 -10.99 3.28 -9.48
N LEU A 243 -11.78 2.42 -10.13
CA LEU A 243 -11.52 1.95 -11.48
C LEU A 243 -12.65 2.35 -12.42
N THR A 244 -12.31 2.79 -13.63
CA THR A 244 -13.30 2.95 -14.70
C THR A 244 -13.85 1.60 -15.15
N GLY A 245 -15.07 1.57 -15.66
CA GLY A 245 -15.67 0.37 -16.24
C GLY A 245 -14.81 -0.25 -17.34
N ASP A 246 -14.24 0.57 -18.24
CA ASP A 246 -13.32 0.11 -19.30
C ASP A 246 -12.09 -0.61 -18.72
N CYS A 247 -11.50 -0.08 -17.64
CA CYS A 247 -10.38 -0.74 -16.96
C CYS A 247 -10.78 -2.11 -16.38
N VAL A 248 -11.92 -2.17 -15.68
CA VAL A 248 -12.43 -3.41 -15.07
C VAL A 248 -12.69 -4.49 -16.12
N VAL A 249 -13.38 -4.15 -17.22
CA VAL A 249 -13.68 -5.13 -18.28
C VAL A 249 -12.43 -5.56 -19.04
N ARG A 250 -11.45 -4.68 -19.23
CA ARG A 250 -10.17 -5.03 -19.86
C ARG A 250 -9.30 -5.92 -18.97
N LEU A 251 -9.33 -5.73 -17.65
CA LEU A 251 -8.69 -6.66 -16.72
C LEU A 251 -9.33 -8.05 -16.81
N ALA A 252 -10.66 -8.13 -16.80
CA ALA A 252 -11.39 -9.39 -16.99
C ALA A 252 -11.04 -10.07 -18.32
N ALA A 253 -11.10 -9.34 -19.42
CA ALA A 253 -10.75 -9.86 -20.75
C ALA A 253 -9.28 -10.29 -20.85
N ALA A 254 -8.35 -9.57 -20.21
CA ALA A 254 -6.94 -9.96 -20.18
C ALA A 254 -6.71 -11.25 -19.38
N MET A 255 -7.46 -11.47 -18.30
CA MET A 255 -7.41 -12.71 -17.52
C MET A 255 -8.02 -13.89 -18.28
N GLU A 256 -9.10 -13.68 -19.06
CA GLU A 256 -9.71 -14.70 -19.91
C GLU A 256 -8.79 -15.10 -21.08
N ALA A 257 -8.14 -14.11 -21.71
CA ALA A 257 -7.28 -14.32 -22.85
C ALA A 257 -5.99 -15.09 -22.51
N ASP A 258 -5.58 -15.10 -21.24
CA ASP A 258 -4.36 -15.77 -20.78
C ASP A 258 -4.67 -16.90 -19.79
N PRO A 259 -4.81 -18.16 -20.28
CA PRO A 259 -5.12 -19.30 -19.43
C PRO A 259 -4.01 -19.66 -18.44
N ASP A 260 -2.82 -19.05 -18.57
CA ASP A 260 -1.68 -19.23 -17.66
C ASP A 260 -1.55 -18.09 -16.65
N ALA A 261 -2.32 -17.00 -16.77
CA ALA A 261 -2.31 -15.92 -15.80
C ALA A 261 -3.01 -16.35 -14.50
N GLY A 262 -2.32 -16.17 -13.37
CA GLY A 262 -2.87 -16.27 -12.02
C GLY A 262 -3.21 -14.91 -11.45
N ILE A 263 -2.40 -13.88 -11.72
CA ILE A 263 -2.63 -12.48 -11.32
C ILE A 263 -2.30 -11.56 -12.49
N VAL A 264 -3.15 -10.56 -12.72
CA VAL A 264 -2.92 -9.43 -13.63
C VAL A 264 -3.05 -8.13 -12.83
N GLN A 265 -1.92 -7.44 -12.62
CA GLN A 265 -1.82 -6.21 -11.83
C GLN A 265 -1.93 -4.96 -12.73
N SER A 266 -2.86 -4.05 -12.44
CA SER A 266 -2.88 -2.71 -13.04
C SER A 266 -1.94 -1.74 -12.31
N LEU A 267 -1.70 -0.55 -12.86
CA LEU A 267 -0.96 0.52 -12.17
C LEU A 267 -1.94 1.58 -11.65
N PRO A 268 -2.21 1.64 -10.33
CA PRO A 268 -3.03 2.69 -9.77
C PRO A 268 -2.33 4.06 -9.89
N LEU A 269 -3.05 5.06 -10.37
CA LEU A 269 -2.60 6.46 -10.38
C LEU A 269 -3.24 7.22 -9.21
N ILE A 270 -2.44 8.05 -8.55
CA ILE A 270 -2.92 8.89 -7.43
C ILE A 270 -3.81 10.01 -8.00
N ILE A 271 -4.99 10.23 -7.41
CA ILE A 271 -5.90 11.35 -7.73
C ILE A 271 -6.48 12.01 -6.46
N ASN A 272 -7.31 13.04 -6.65
CA ASN A 272 -8.21 13.61 -5.64
C ASN A 272 -7.55 14.08 -4.33
N ARG A 273 -6.30 14.56 -4.37
CA ARG A 273 -5.64 15.13 -3.20
C ARG A 273 -4.99 16.48 -3.47
N ASN A 274 -5.10 17.38 -2.49
CA ASN A 274 -4.82 18.81 -2.71
C ASN A 274 -3.75 19.41 -1.79
N THR A 275 -3.25 18.68 -0.79
CA THR A 275 -2.11 19.15 0.02
C THR A 275 -0.82 19.25 -0.80
N LEU A 276 0.14 20.07 -0.36
CA LEU A 276 1.42 20.24 -1.06
C LEU A 276 2.09 18.88 -1.36
N PHE A 277 2.14 18.00 -0.37
CA PHE A 277 2.81 16.72 -0.50
C PHE A 277 2.04 15.70 -1.33
N ALA A 278 0.72 15.66 -1.22
CA ALA A 278 -0.08 14.76 -2.06
C ALA A 278 0.00 15.16 -3.54
N ARG A 279 -0.02 16.46 -3.85
CA ARG A 279 0.20 16.95 -5.23
C ARG A 279 1.58 16.60 -5.76
N LEU A 280 2.61 16.70 -4.92
CA LEU A 280 3.97 16.29 -5.26
C LEU A 280 4.03 14.81 -5.67
N GLN A 281 3.41 13.94 -4.86
CA GLN A 281 3.33 12.50 -5.14
C GLN A 281 2.49 12.21 -6.39
N GLN A 282 1.33 12.85 -6.52
CA GLN A 282 0.44 12.70 -7.69
C GLN A 282 1.18 13.05 -8.99
N PHE A 283 1.87 14.20 -9.02
CA PHE A 283 2.67 14.60 -10.16
C PHE A 283 3.80 13.60 -10.45
N ALA A 284 4.56 13.19 -9.43
CA ALA A 284 5.65 12.24 -9.60
C ALA A 284 5.17 10.87 -10.11
N ALA A 285 4.09 10.34 -9.53
CA ALA A 285 3.49 9.08 -9.93
C ALA A 285 3.00 9.13 -11.38
N ARG A 286 2.39 10.24 -11.80
CA ARG A 286 1.84 10.37 -13.16
C ARG A 286 2.91 10.56 -14.25
N ILE A 287 3.99 11.29 -13.95
CA ILE A 287 5.03 11.64 -14.93
C ILE A 287 6.16 10.58 -14.97
N TYR A 288 6.60 10.09 -13.82
CA TYR A 288 7.75 9.17 -13.73
C TYR A 288 7.31 7.71 -13.54
N GLY A 289 6.18 7.49 -12.87
CA GLY A 289 5.66 6.15 -12.54
C GLY A 289 5.55 5.20 -13.74
N PRO A 290 5.00 5.61 -14.89
CA PRO A 290 4.90 4.74 -16.07
C PRO A 290 6.25 4.20 -16.55
N VAL A 291 7.32 5.01 -16.50
CA VAL A 291 8.67 4.56 -16.92
C VAL A 291 9.16 3.43 -16.01
N ILE A 292 9.00 3.60 -14.70
CA ILE A 292 9.44 2.62 -13.71
C ILE A 292 8.59 1.35 -13.81
N ALA A 293 7.27 1.49 -13.88
CA ALA A 293 6.34 0.37 -13.92
C ALA A 293 6.45 -0.45 -15.21
N VAL A 294 6.62 0.20 -16.37
CA VAL A 294 6.86 -0.49 -17.65
C VAL A 294 8.22 -1.17 -17.67
N GLY A 295 9.26 -0.53 -17.10
CA GLY A 295 10.57 -1.16 -16.94
C GLY A 295 10.49 -2.45 -16.13
N LEU A 296 9.83 -2.37 -14.96
CA LEU A 296 9.55 -3.51 -14.09
C LEU A 296 8.79 -4.62 -14.81
N SER A 297 7.67 -4.28 -15.47
CA SER A 297 6.86 -5.21 -16.24
C SER A 297 7.66 -5.88 -17.36
N ALA A 298 8.51 -5.14 -18.08
CA ALA A 298 9.26 -5.65 -19.22
C ALA A 298 10.34 -6.68 -18.84
N TRP A 299 11.10 -6.47 -17.75
CA TRP A 299 12.12 -7.44 -17.34
C TRP A 299 11.54 -8.61 -16.53
N SER A 300 10.48 -8.35 -15.76
CA SER A 300 9.78 -9.40 -15.01
C SER A 300 8.98 -10.32 -15.94
N GLY A 301 8.36 -9.75 -16.98
CA GLY A 301 7.54 -10.47 -17.95
C GLY A 301 6.37 -11.17 -17.26
N ARG A 302 6.42 -12.50 -17.20
CA ARG A 302 5.42 -13.35 -16.54
C ARG A 302 5.75 -13.67 -15.08
N ASP A 303 6.88 -13.17 -14.59
CA ASP A 303 7.33 -13.25 -13.19
C ASP A 303 7.13 -11.90 -12.46
N GLY A 304 6.01 -11.23 -12.72
CA GLY A 304 5.65 -9.95 -12.12
C GLY A 304 5.36 -10.03 -10.61
N ASN A 305 4.79 -8.97 -10.07
CA ASN A 305 4.47 -8.86 -8.66
C ASN A 305 3.01 -8.37 -8.44
N TYR A 306 2.52 -8.51 -7.22
CA TYR A 306 1.19 -8.10 -6.77
C TYR A 306 1.32 -7.07 -5.65
N TRP A 307 0.52 -6.01 -5.71
CA TRP A 307 0.55 -4.88 -4.76
C TRP A 307 -0.70 -4.79 -3.88
N GLY A 308 -1.45 -5.89 -3.77
CA GLY A 308 -2.54 -6.03 -2.82
C GLY A 308 -3.90 -5.51 -3.28
N HIS A 309 -3.99 -4.71 -4.34
CA HIS A 309 -5.24 -4.19 -4.89
C HIS A 309 -5.12 -3.76 -6.36
N ASN A 310 -6.25 -3.39 -6.96
CA ASN A 310 -6.42 -3.03 -8.38
C ASN A 310 -5.86 -4.11 -9.32
N ALA A 311 -6.02 -5.37 -8.92
CA ALA A 311 -5.54 -6.53 -9.65
C ALA A 311 -6.65 -7.57 -9.75
N ILE A 312 -6.77 -8.16 -10.93
CA ILE A 312 -7.64 -9.31 -11.14
C ILE A 312 -6.85 -10.60 -10.97
N ILE A 313 -7.45 -11.56 -10.31
CA ILE A 313 -6.83 -12.79 -9.82
C ILE A 313 -7.71 -13.95 -10.25
N ARG A 314 -7.10 -15.02 -10.77
CA ARG A 314 -7.80 -16.27 -11.05
C ARG A 314 -8.09 -16.99 -9.72
N THR A 315 -9.36 -17.12 -9.37
CA THR A 315 -9.77 -17.56 -8.01
C THR A 315 -9.21 -18.94 -7.67
N ARG A 316 -9.26 -19.88 -8.63
CA ARG A 316 -8.69 -21.22 -8.48
C ARG A 316 -7.19 -21.21 -8.23
N ALA A 317 -6.44 -20.43 -9.01
CA ALA A 317 -4.98 -20.31 -8.86
C ALA A 317 -4.62 -19.76 -7.47
N PHE A 318 -5.38 -18.77 -7.00
CA PHE A 318 -5.18 -18.20 -5.67
C PHE A 318 -5.51 -19.20 -4.56
N ALA A 319 -6.62 -19.93 -4.66
CA ALA A 319 -6.98 -20.91 -3.65
C ALA A 319 -5.94 -22.03 -3.52
N GLU A 320 -5.48 -22.61 -4.62
CA GLU A 320 -4.52 -23.71 -4.54
C GLU A 320 -3.12 -23.29 -4.08
N ALA A 321 -2.72 -22.03 -4.29
CA ALA A 321 -1.36 -21.56 -4.06
C ALA A 321 -1.19 -20.59 -2.88
N CYS A 322 -2.20 -19.80 -2.50
CA CYS A 322 -2.04 -18.65 -1.60
C CYS A 322 -2.49 -18.90 -0.15
N GLY A 323 -2.59 -20.15 0.31
CA GLY A 323 -2.81 -20.42 1.73
C GLY A 323 -1.61 -19.98 2.58
N LEU A 324 -1.66 -18.77 3.15
CA LEU A 324 -0.51 -18.19 3.87
C LEU A 324 -0.31 -18.85 5.26
N PRO A 325 0.92 -19.33 5.57
CA PRO A 325 1.24 -19.82 6.89
C PRO A 325 1.58 -18.68 7.87
N ASP A 326 1.48 -18.98 9.16
CA ASP A 326 2.09 -18.15 10.20
C ASP A 326 3.61 -18.38 10.24
N LEU A 327 4.36 -17.28 10.32
CA LEU A 327 5.81 -17.36 10.45
C LEU A 327 6.22 -17.71 11.88
N ALA A 328 7.14 -18.65 12.02
CA ALA A 328 7.65 -19.07 13.32
C ALA A 328 8.35 -17.92 14.08
N GLY A 329 8.20 -17.92 15.40
CA GLY A 329 8.80 -16.93 16.30
C GLY A 329 7.86 -15.79 16.67
N ARG A 330 8.39 -14.80 17.39
CA ARG A 330 7.63 -13.63 17.85
C ARG A 330 7.68 -12.50 16.82
N PRO A 331 6.66 -11.63 16.74
CA PRO A 331 6.77 -10.35 16.03
C PRO A 331 8.02 -9.59 16.47
N PRO A 332 8.67 -8.81 15.59
CA PRO A 332 8.18 -8.33 14.29
C PRO A 332 8.53 -9.21 13.07
N PHE A 333 9.33 -10.28 13.24
CA PHE A 333 9.71 -11.18 12.14
C PHE A 333 8.86 -12.47 12.08
N GLY A 334 8.27 -12.90 13.20
CA GLY A 334 7.30 -14.00 13.26
C GLY A 334 5.84 -13.51 13.26
N GLY A 335 4.90 -14.44 13.34
CA GLY A 335 3.46 -14.18 13.28
C GLY A 335 2.93 -14.05 11.85
N HIS A 336 1.79 -13.37 11.70
CA HIS A 336 1.12 -13.21 10.41
C HIS A 336 1.99 -12.44 9.40
N VAL A 337 1.89 -12.81 8.13
CA VAL A 337 2.56 -12.10 7.03
C VAL A 337 1.89 -10.74 6.81
N LEU A 338 2.62 -9.64 7.02
CA LEU A 338 2.07 -8.29 6.89
C LEU A 338 1.91 -7.85 5.42
N SER A 339 3.01 -7.91 4.67
CA SER A 339 3.03 -7.65 3.21
C SER A 339 2.76 -8.94 2.46
N HIS A 340 1.51 -9.42 2.59
CA HIS A 340 1.06 -10.70 2.08
C HIS A 340 1.04 -10.77 0.55
N ASP A 341 0.75 -9.64 -0.09
CA ASP A 341 0.66 -9.45 -1.53
C ASP A 341 1.88 -9.95 -2.31
N PHE A 342 3.09 -9.55 -1.89
CA PHE A 342 4.34 -10.01 -2.53
C PHE A 342 4.54 -11.53 -2.34
N VAL A 343 4.11 -12.06 -1.20
CA VAL A 343 4.20 -13.49 -0.89
C VAL A 343 3.22 -14.27 -1.75
N GLU A 344 1.99 -13.80 -1.89
CA GLU A 344 0.96 -14.40 -2.75
C GLU A 344 1.41 -14.40 -4.22
N ALA A 345 1.98 -13.31 -4.74
CA ALA A 345 2.55 -13.31 -6.09
C ALA A 345 3.66 -14.35 -6.26
N ALA A 346 4.56 -14.45 -5.28
CA ALA A 346 5.64 -15.43 -5.30
C ALA A 346 5.11 -16.88 -5.24
N LEU A 347 4.05 -17.12 -4.47
CA LEU A 347 3.39 -18.42 -4.34
C LEU A 347 2.62 -18.82 -5.61
N ILE A 348 1.91 -17.87 -6.24
CA ILE A 348 1.29 -18.06 -7.56
C ILE A 348 2.35 -18.47 -8.59
N ARG A 349 3.50 -17.77 -8.60
CA ARG A 349 4.62 -18.14 -9.48
C ARG A 349 5.16 -19.53 -9.17
N ARG A 350 5.37 -19.83 -7.89
CA ARG A 350 5.83 -21.14 -7.40
C ARG A 350 4.90 -22.29 -7.81
N ALA A 351 3.59 -22.04 -7.88
CA ALA A 351 2.59 -23.02 -8.31
C ALA A 351 2.50 -23.21 -9.84
N GLY A 352 3.26 -22.43 -10.63
CA GLY A 352 3.31 -22.55 -12.10
C GLY A 352 2.41 -21.57 -12.87
N TRP A 353 1.69 -20.69 -12.18
CA TRP A 353 0.87 -19.63 -12.78
C TRP A 353 1.65 -18.35 -13.00
N ALA A 354 1.39 -17.61 -14.06
CA ALA A 354 2.04 -16.33 -14.31
C ALA A 354 1.47 -15.20 -13.45
N VAL A 355 2.33 -14.22 -13.15
CA VAL A 355 1.93 -12.92 -12.61
C VAL A 355 2.35 -11.88 -13.64
N THR A 356 1.39 -11.18 -14.22
CA THR A 356 1.63 -10.18 -15.26
C THR A 356 1.17 -8.81 -14.80
N MET A 357 1.69 -7.77 -15.44
CA MET A 357 1.36 -6.39 -15.12
C MET A 357 0.91 -5.67 -16.39
N LEU A 358 -0.13 -4.85 -16.29
CA LEU A 358 -0.63 -3.98 -17.34
C LEU A 358 -0.42 -2.50 -16.97
N PRO A 359 0.84 -2.03 -16.92
CA PRO A 359 1.16 -0.68 -16.43
C PRO A 359 0.69 0.45 -17.37
N THR A 360 0.28 0.13 -18.60
CA THR A 360 -0.24 1.09 -19.57
C THR A 360 -1.76 1.08 -19.67
N LEU A 361 -2.46 0.24 -18.89
CA LEU A 361 -3.92 0.25 -18.84
C LEU A 361 -4.38 1.49 -18.06
N PRO A 362 -5.10 2.44 -18.69
CA PRO A 362 -5.62 3.61 -18.00
C PRO A 362 -6.81 3.26 -17.11
N GLY A 363 -7.25 4.23 -16.30
CA GLY A 363 -8.52 4.11 -15.57
C GLY A 363 -8.44 3.29 -14.28
N SER A 364 -7.26 3.16 -13.69
CA SER A 364 -7.03 2.60 -12.35
C SER A 364 -6.48 3.70 -11.45
N TYR A 365 -7.18 4.00 -10.35
CA TYR A 365 -6.87 5.12 -9.48
C TYR A 365 -6.88 4.74 -8.00
N GLU A 366 -6.18 5.54 -7.20
CA GLU A 366 -6.14 5.48 -5.73
C GLU A 366 -5.90 6.89 -5.14
N GLU A 367 -5.88 7.02 -3.82
CA GLU A 367 -5.56 8.28 -3.14
C GLU A 367 -4.30 8.14 -2.27
N SER A 368 -3.47 9.18 -2.24
CA SER A 368 -2.26 9.21 -1.40
C SER A 368 -2.55 9.73 0.00
N PRO A 369 -1.75 9.36 1.02
CA PRO A 369 -1.83 10.01 2.32
C PRO A 369 -1.51 11.52 2.22
N PRO A 370 -2.18 12.39 2.99
CA PRO A 370 -2.18 13.83 2.76
C PRO A 370 -0.92 14.55 3.26
N SER A 371 -0.11 13.96 4.13
CA SER A 371 1.09 14.62 4.66
C SER A 371 2.30 13.68 4.76
N LEU A 372 3.48 14.27 4.97
CA LEU A 372 4.71 13.52 5.21
C LEU A 372 4.62 12.61 6.44
N ILE A 373 3.90 13.04 7.48
CA ILE A 373 3.72 12.26 8.71
C ILE A 373 2.81 11.06 8.44
N ASP A 374 1.73 11.24 7.68
CA ASP A 374 0.79 10.16 7.36
C ASP A 374 1.47 9.08 6.50
N VAL A 375 2.27 9.49 5.51
CA VAL A 375 3.12 8.56 4.76
C VAL A 375 4.09 7.86 5.70
N ALA A 376 4.78 8.57 6.59
CA ALA A 376 5.72 7.95 7.52
C ALA A 376 5.07 6.89 8.45
N VAL A 377 3.80 7.06 8.83
CA VAL A 377 3.05 6.06 9.60
C VAL A 377 2.72 4.83 8.75
N ARG A 378 2.24 5.03 7.51
CA ARG A 378 1.98 3.94 6.55
C ARG A 378 3.27 3.17 6.25
N ASP A 379 4.35 3.89 5.96
CA ASP A 379 5.65 3.38 5.57
C ASP A 379 6.31 2.53 6.66
N ARG A 380 6.06 2.83 7.95
CA ARG A 380 6.56 2.02 9.08
C ARG A 380 6.01 0.57 9.04
N ARG A 381 4.73 0.39 8.67
CA ARG A 381 4.12 -0.95 8.54
C ARG A 381 4.71 -1.72 7.36
N TRP A 382 4.87 -1.02 6.23
CA TRP A 382 5.50 -1.57 5.04
C TRP A 382 6.96 -1.93 5.28
N ALA A 383 7.71 -1.14 6.04
CA ALA A 383 9.08 -1.45 6.44
C ALA A 383 9.16 -2.77 7.21
N GLN A 384 8.25 -3.00 8.16
CA GLN A 384 8.20 -4.26 8.91
C GLN A 384 7.85 -5.44 8.00
N GLY A 385 6.82 -5.31 7.15
CA GLY A 385 6.44 -6.37 6.22
C GLY A 385 7.55 -6.72 5.22
N ASN A 386 8.24 -5.72 4.67
CA ASN A 386 9.37 -5.95 3.76
C ASN A 386 10.56 -6.58 4.47
N LEU A 387 10.90 -6.17 5.70
CA LEU A 387 11.96 -6.83 6.47
C LEU A 387 11.56 -8.26 6.87
N GLN A 388 10.28 -8.53 7.10
CA GLN A 388 9.76 -9.89 7.36
C GLN A 388 10.01 -10.82 6.17
N HIS A 389 10.00 -10.32 4.92
CA HIS A 389 10.33 -11.10 3.73
C HIS A 389 11.75 -11.70 3.75
N SER A 390 12.68 -11.20 4.57
CA SER A 390 13.99 -11.84 4.77
C SER A 390 13.89 -13.28 5.30
N ARG A 391 12.77 -13.64 5.96
CA ARG A 391 12.47 -15.00 6.40
C ARG A 391 11.87 -15.87 5.28
N ILE A 392 11.35 -15.26 4.22
CA ILE A 392 10.61 -15.92 3.13
C ILE A 392 11.44 -16.01 1.85
N ILE A 393 12.37 -15.09 1.63
CA ILE A 393 13.21 -15.03 0.42
C ILE A 393 13.97 -16.33 0.16
N GLY A 394 14.23 -17.13 1.20
CA GLY A 394 14.87 -18.45 1.15
C GLY A 394 13.94 -19.61 0.80
N ALA A 395 12.62 -19.42 0.77
CA ALA A 395 11.64 -20.49 0.67
C ALA A 395 11.84 -21.39 -0.56
N ALA A 396 11.55 -22.68 -0.39
CA ALA A 396 11.73 -23.69 -1.41
C ALA A 396 10.79 -23.45 -2.61
N GLY A 397 11.29 -23.72 -3.82
CA GLY A 397 10.53 -23.59 -5.07
C GLY A 397 10.34 -22.16 -5.60
N LEU A 398 10.76 -21.12 -4.87
CA LEU A 398 10.64 -19.74 -5.36
C LEU A 398 11.55 -19.44 -6.56
N HIS A 399 10.96 -18.82 -7.59
CA HIS A 399 11.68 -18.31 -8.76
C HIS A 399 12.63 -17.17 -8.40
N PHE A 400 13.75 -17.05 -9.13
CA PHE A 400 14.73 -15.97 -8.93
C PHE A 400 14.13 -14.58 -9.03
N ALA A 401 13.20 -14.35 -9.96
CA ALA A 401 12.52 -13.07 -10.08
C ALA A 401 11.67 -12.72 -8.84
N SER A 402 10.97 -13.70 -8.25
CA SER A 402 10.25 -13.50 -6.98
C SER A 402 11.20 -13.18 -5.83
N ARG A 403 12.36 -13.86 -5.75
CA ARG A 403 13.42 -13.53 -4.78
C ARG A 403 13.96 -12.12 -4.98
N GLN A 404 14.12 -11.71 -6.24
CA GLN A 404 14.52 -10.35 -6.57
C GLN A 404 13.48 -9.31 -6.13
N HIS A 405 12.18 -9.57 -6.31
CA HIS A 405 11.13 -8.67 -5.82
C HIS A 405 11.18 -8.50 -4.29
N PHE A 406 11.41 -9.58 -3.53
CA PHE A 406 11.64 -9.50 -2.08
C PHE A 406 12.92 -8.73 -1.73
N ALA A 407 14.03 -9.02 -2.41
CA ALA A 407 15.29 -8.29 -2.20
C ALA A 407 15.12 -6.80 -2.48
N THR A 408 14.34 -6.44 -3.50
CA THR A 408 13.99 -5.07 -3.85
C THR A 408 13.12 -4.42 -2.77
N GLY A 409 12.11 -5.12 -2.26
CA GLY A 409 11.32 -4.64 -1.12
C GLY A 409 12.15 -4.35 0.13
N ILE A 410 13.05 -5.29 0.50
CA ILE A 410 13.98 -5.14 1.63
C ILE A 410 14.93 -3.96 1.41
N ALA A 411 15.57 -3.89 0.23
CA ALA A 411 16.53 -2.85 -0.10
C ALA A 411 15.90 -1.45 -0.09
N GLY A 412 14.63 -1.33 -0.47
CA GLY A 412 13.88 -0.07 -0.38
C GLY A 412 13.86 0.57 1.01
N TYR A 413 13.98 -0.23 2.08
CA TYR A 413 14.06 0.26 3.46
C TYR A 413 15.47 0.24 4.04
N VAL A 414 16.28 -0.78 3.71
CA VAL A 414 17.66 -0.91 4.21
C VAL A 414 18.61 0.11 3.56
N ALA A 415 18.29 0.63 2.38
CA ALA A 415 19.09 1.67 1.73
C ALA A 415 19.22 2.94 2.59
N SER A 416 18.17 3.33 3.33
CA SER A 416 18.19 4.51 4.19
C SER A 416 19.22 4.45 5.34
N PRO A 417 19.26 3.40 6.19
CA PRO A 417 20.31 3.27 7.19
C PRO A 417 21.70 3.08 6.58
N LEU A 418 21.82 2.40 5.43
CA LEU A 418 23.11 2.29 4.73
C LEU A 418 23.62 3.67 4.25
N TRP A 419 22.72 4.51 3.71
CA TRP A 419 23.05 5.88 3.33
C TRP A 419 23.44 6.73 4.53
N LEU A 420 22.72 6.60 5.65
CA LEU A 420 23.08 7.27 6.90
C LEU A 420 24.48 6.83 7.39
N CYS A 421 24.77 5.53 7.39
CA CYS A 421 26.10 5.02 7.73
C CYS A 421 27.17 5.57 6.78
N GLN A 422 26.88 5.67 5.48
CA GLN A 422 27.80 6.23 4.50
C GLN A 422 28.12 7.71 4.79
N LEU A 423 27.13 8.50 5.21
CA LEU A 423 27.33 9.89 5.65
C LEU A 423 28.19 9.96 6.92
N LEU A 424 27.92 9.13 7.92
CA LEU A 424 28.69 9.09 9.18
C LEU A 424 30.15 8.67 8.94
N VAL A 425 30.38 7.66 8.11
CA VAL A 425 31.72 7.24 7.69
C VAL A 425 32.43 8.35 6.91
N GLY A 426 31.71 9.05 6.04
CA GLY A 426 32.24 10.23 5.33
C GLY A 426 32.70 11.33 6.29
N ILE A 427 31.90 11.67 7.30
CA ILE A 427 32.26 12.65 8.34
C ILE A 427 33.48 12.16 9.12
N ALA A 428 33.51 10.88 9.52
CA ALA A 428 34.64 10.29 10.24
C ALA A 428 35.94 10.35 9.44
N LEU A 429 35.90 10.11 8.12
CA LEU A 429 37.06 10.23 7.23
C LEU A 429 37.56 11.67 7.14
N VAL A 430 36.67 12.66 7.09
CA VAL A 430 37.08 14.07 7.08
C VAL A 430 37.70 14.47 8.41
N LEU A 431 37.11 14.04 9.54
CA LEU A 431 37.70 14.24 10.86
C LEU A 431 39.07 13.57 10.98
N GLN A 432 39.19 12.32 10.54
CA GLN A 432 40.48 11.62 10.51
C GLN A 432 41.50 12.41 9.68
N THR A 433 41.12 12.95 8.53
CA THR A 433 42.03 13.74 7.68
C THR A 433 42.39 15.09 8.30
N ALA A 434 41.46 15.73 9.02
CA ALA A 434 41.69 17.01 9.68
C ALA A 434 42.58 16.91 10.93
N TYR A 435 42.53 15.78 11.63
CA TYR A 435 43.24 15.58 12.91
C TYR A 435 44.39 14.56 12.88
N ALA A 436 44.44 13.65 11.90
CA ALA A 436 45.59 12.76 11.72
C ALA A 436 46.73 13.51 11.04
N LYS A 437 47.92 13.45 11.64
CA LYS A 437 49.13 14.00 11.02
C LYS A 437 49.43 13.21 9.75
N PRO A 438 49.58 13.87 8.58
CA PRO A 438 50.05 13.21 7.36
C PRO A 438 51.38 12.50 7.61
N GLU A 439 51.39 11.17 7.51
CA GLU A 439 52.62 10.39 7.59
C GLU A 439 53.24 10.33 6.19
N TYR A 440 53.99 11.37 5.83
CA TYR A 440 54.60 11.50 4.49
C TYR A 440 55.65 10.41 4.20
N PHE A 441 56.17 9.77 5.25
CA PHE A 441 57.21 8.75 5.20
C PHE A 441 56.76 7.51 6.02
N PRO A 442 56.07 6.54 5.42
CA PRO A 442 55.77 5.28 6.10
C PRO A 442 57.06 4.54 6.47
N GLN A 443 57.07 3.75 7.56
CA GLN A 443 58.26 3.01 8.00
C GLN A 443 58.66 1.93 6.98
N GLY A 444 59.56 2.29 6.05
CA GLY A 444 60.11 1.47 4.96
C GLY A 444 60.93 2.33 3.97
N LEU A 445 61.60 1.71 3.00
CA LEU A 445 62.34 2.41 1.94
C LEU A 445 61.34 3.05 0.95
N ALA A 446 60.89 4.27 1.24
CA ALA A 446 60.10 5.11 0.32
C ALA A 446 61.00 6.19 -0.28
N LEU A 447 61.30 6.10 -1.58
CA LEU A 447 62.12 7.08 -2.32
C LEU A 447 61.41 8.43 -2.54
N TYR A 448 60.09 8.49 -2.31
CA TYR A 448 59.26 9.67 -2.52
C TYR A 448 58.21 9.82 -1.40
N PRO A 449 57.84 11.06 -1.02
CA PRO A 449 56.80 11.30 -0.04
C PRO A 449 55.42 10.86 -0.56
N VAL A 450 54.66 10.16 0.28
CA VAL A 450 53.26 9.84 0.00
C VAL A 450 52.40 11.02 0.45
N PHE A 451 51.83 11.76 -0.50
CA PHE A 451 50.91 12.84 -0.17
C PHE A 451 49.50 12.27 0.06
N PRO A 452 48.90 12.41 1.26
CA PRO A 452 47.49 12.12 1.46
C PRO A 452 46.67 13.13 0.65
N ARG A 453 46.21 12.73 -0.52
CA ARG A 453 45.32 13.53 -1.37
C ARG A 453 44.13 12.67 -1.74
N PHE A 454 42.94 13.03 -1.26
CA PHE A 454 41.72 12.67 -1.96
C PHE A 454 41.79 13.25 -3.38
N ASP A 455 41.37 12.52 -4.42
CA ASP A 455 41.25 13.08 -5.76
C ASP A 455 39.87 13.79 -5.88
N PRO A 456 39.81 15.13 -5.72
CA PRO A 456 38.54 15.85 -5.72
C PRO A 456 37.87 15.83 -7.09
N VAL A 457 38.63 15.68 -8.17
CA VAL A 457 38.11 15.66 -9.54
C VAL A 457 37.40 14.32 -9.79
N ARG A 458 38.01 13.20 -9.38
CA ARG A 458 37.35 11.89 -9.42
C ARG A 458 36.12 11.83 -8.53
N ALA A 459 36.20 12.37 -7.31
CA ALA A 459 35.05 12.45 -6.40
C ALA A 459 33.88 13.24 -7.03
N LEU A 460 34.16 14.37 -7.67
CA LEU A 460 33.16 15.17 -8.37
C LEU A 460 32.56 14.45 -9.58
N LYS A 461 33.40 13.75 -10.37
CA LYS A 461 32.93 12.91 -11.50
C LYS A 461 32.03 11.78 -11.03
N LEU A 462 32.42 11.09 -9.96
CA LEU A 462 31.64 10.01 -9.36
C LEU A 462 30.31 10.51 -8.79
N PHE A 463 30.31 11.68 -8.16
CA PHE A 463 29.08 12.35 -7.73
C PHE A 463 28.18 12.70 -8.93
N GLY A 464 28.73 13.29 -9.98
CA GLY A 464 28.00 13.59 -11.22
C GLY A 464 27.39 12.33 -11.85
N LEU A 465 28.14 11.23 -11.91
CA LEU A 465 27.63 9.93 -12.34
C LEU A 465 26.48 9.45 -11.45
N THR A 466 26.67 9.47 -10.14
CA THR A 466 25.67 9.03 -9.16
C THR A 466 24.38 9.86 -9.26
N MET A 467 24.49 11.18 -9.37
CA MET A 467 23.35 12.07 -9.58
C MET A 467 22.67 11.83 -10.93
N GLY A 468 23.45 11.60 -11.99
CA GLY A 468 22.92 11.25 -13.30
C GLY A 468 22.08 9.98 -13.26
N VAL A 469 22.61 8.91 -12.65
CA VAL A 469 21.91 7.62 -12.46
C VAL A 469 20.66 7.80 -11.60
N LEU A 470 20.76 8.54 -10.49
CA LEU A 470 19.66 8.77 -9.55
C LEU A 470 18.51 9.58 -10.16
N LEU A 471 18.82 10.65 -10.91
CA LEU A 471 17.83 11.57 -11.47
C LEU A 471 17.32 11.12 -12.84
N ALA A 472 18.01 10.21 -13.53
CA ALA A 472 17.66 9.78 -14.86
C ALA A 472 16.21 9.27 -15.00
N PRO A 473 15.63 8.44 -14.10
CA PRO A 473 14.22 8.03 -14.23
C PRO A 473 13.25 9.21 -14.30
N LYS A 474 13.52 10.28 -13.53
CA LYS A 474 12.72 11.51 -13.57
C LYS A 474 12.87 12.24 -14.91
N VAL A 475 14.11 12.36 -15.39
CA VAL A 475 14.42 12.98 -16.69
C VAL A 475 13.76 12.20 -17.84
N LEU A 476 13.83 10.87 -17.83
CA LEU A 476 13.21 10.01 -18.83
C LEU A 476 11.68 10.18 -18.86
N GLY A 477 11.04 10.24 -17.69
CA GLY A 477 9.60 10.52 -17.57
C GLY A 477 9.22 11.90 -18.10
N LEU A 478 10.02 12.94 -17.77
CA LEU A 478 9.84 14.29 -18.30
C LEU A 478 9.98 14.32 -19.82
N VAL A 479 10.98 13.65 -20.39
CA VAL A 479 11.17 13.57 -21.85
C VAL A 479 9.94 12.93 -22.52
N LEU A 480 9.44 11.82 -22.01
CA LEU A 480 8.21 11.20 -22.55
C LEU A 480 7.00 12.12 -22.46
N ALA A 481 6.83 12.80 -21.32
CA ALA A 481 5.74 13.73 -21.12
C ALA A 481 5.84 14.94 -22.06
N LEU A 482 7.06 15.41 -22.38
CA LEU A 482 7.29 16.47 -23.36
C LEU A 482 7.04 16.00 -24.81
N LEU A 483 7.37 14.75 -25.14
CA LEU A 483 7.14 14.18 -26.47
C LEU A 483 5.65 13.85 -26.73
N ASN A 484 4.88 13.60 -25.68
CA ASN A 484 3.44 13.38 -25.79
C ASN A 484 2.68 14.72 -25.79
N ALA A 485 2.18 15.14 -26.95
CA ALA A 485 1.50 16.41 -27.12
C ALA A 485 0.23 16.57 -26.26
N GLU A 486 -0.53 15.48 -26.06
CA GLU A 486 -1.75 15.46 -25.26
C GLU A 486 -1.41 15.65 -23.77
N LEU A 487 -0.52 14.80 -23.24
CA LEU A 487 -0.06 14.87 -21.86
C LEU A 487 0.59 16.23 -21.54
N ARG A 488 1.45 16.72 -22.43
CA ARG A 488 2.09 18.04 -22.31
C ARG A 488 1.07 19.17 -22.21
N ARG A 489 0.02 19.16 -23.04
CA ARG A 489 -1.05 20.17 -23.03
C ARG A 489 -1.90 20.07 -21.76
N ALA A 490 -2.23 18.84 -21.35
CA ALA A 490 -3.00 18.57 -20.14
C ALA A 490 -2.26 19.11 -18.88
N CYS A 491 -0.95 18.91 -18.79
CA CYS A 491 -0.08 19.47 -17.72
C CYS A 491 0.20 20.98 -17.82
N GLY A 492 -0.43 21.71 -18.75
CA GLY A 492 -0.28 23.17 -18.87
C GLY A 492 0.87 23.65 -19.75
N GLY A 493 1.47 22.77 -20.55
CA GLY A 493 2.52 23.10 -21.54
C GLY A 493 3.94 22.76 -21.09
N ALA A 494 4.90 22.86 -22.01
CA ALA A 494 6.29 22.45 -21.78
C ALA A 494 6.96 23.21 -20.61
N GLY A 495 6.82 24.54 -20.57
CA GLY A 495 7.46 25.37 -19.53
C GLY A 495 6.95 25.04 -18.12
N ARG A 496 5.63 24.90 -17.95
CA ARG A 496 5.02 24.54 -16.67
C ARG A 496 5.38 23.11 -16.25
N LEU A 497 5.47 22.18 -17.20
CA LEU A 497 5.88 20.81 -16.93
C LEU A 497 7.34 20.73 -16.44
N VAL A 498 8.26 21.45 -17.09
CA VAL A 498 9.68 21.54 -16.67
C VAL A 498 9.79 22.21 -15.30
N ALA A 499 9.10 23.33 -15.08
CA ALA A 499 9.08 24.01 -13.78
C ALA A 499 8.51 23.12 -12.67
N SER A 500 7.47 22.33 -12.98
CA SER A 500 6.88 21.36 -12.06
C SER A 500 7.85 20.24 -11.70
N CYS A 501 8.60 19.70 -12.68
CA CYS A 501 9.65 18.71 -12.41
C CYS A 501 10.79 19.30 -11.58
N ALA A 502 11.23 20.54 -11.86
CA ALA A 502 12.27 21.20 -11.09
C ALA A 502 11.86 21.43 -9.63
N LEU A 503 10.62 21.92 -9.42
CA LEU A 503 10.03 22.08 -8.10
C LEU A 503 9.90 20.73 -7.38
N GLU A 504 9.48 19.68 -8.09
CA GLU A 504 9.36 18.34 -7.53
C GLU A 504 10.71 17.78 -7.09
N ILE A 505 11.76 17.91 -7.92
CA ILE A 505 13.13 17.50 -7.59
C ILE A 505 13.64 18.25 -6.37
N LEU A 506 13.42 19.57 -6.29
CA LEU A 506 13.84 20.38 -5.15
C LEU A 506 13.16 19.92 -3.85
N LEU A 507 11.82 19.79 -3.87
CA LEU A 507 11.06 19.39 -2.69
C LEU A 507 11.37 17.94 -2.27
N SER A 508 11.46 17.01 -3.21
CA SER A 508 11.83 15.62 -2.91
C SER A 508 13.26 15.50 -2.37
N ALA A 509 14.22 16.28 -2.89
CA ALA A 509 15.58 16.34 -2.37
C ALA A 509 15.64 16.88 -0.92
N LEU A 510 14.82 17.88 -0.58
CA LEU A 510 14.71 18.38 0.79
C LEU A 510 14.03 17.39 1.75
N ILE A 511 13.06 16.61 1.26
CA ILE A 511 12.36 15.58 2.03
C ILE A 511 13.25 14.34 2.27
N ALA A 512 14.12 13.98 1.32
CA ALA A 512 14.90 12.74 1.35
C ALA A 512 15.74 12.53 2.63
N PRO A 513 16.49 13.51 3.16
CA PRO A 513 17.21 13.36 4.44
C PRO A 513 16.29 13.10 5.64
N VAL A 514 15.10 13.72 5.65
CA VAL A 514 14.10 13.52 6.71
C VAL A 514 13.52 12.11 6.61
N ALA A 515 13.17 11.67 5.40
CA ALA A 515 12.72 10.30 5.14
C ALA A 515 13.78 9.26 5.52
N MET A 516 15.05 9.51 5.19
CA MET A 516 16.19 8.65 5.56
C MET A 516 16.23 8.39 7.06
N LEU A 517 16.12 9.44 7.90
CA LEU A 517 16.17 9.28 9.36
C LEU A 517 14.92 8.56 9.90
N ILE A 518 13.73 8.86 9.36
CA ILE A 518 12.48 8.19 9.74
C ILE A 518 12.55 6.69 9.43
N GLN A 519 12.98 6.33 8.22
CA GLN A 519 13.10 4.94 7.78
C GLN A 519 14.21 4.22 8.54
N SER A 520 15.36 4.86 8.75
CA SER A 520 16.45 4.29 9.56
C SER A 520 15.99 4.00 11.00
N GLY A 521 15.25 4.92 11.63
CA GLY A 521 14.67 4.71 12.95
C GLY A 521 13.61 3.60 12.98
N SER A 522 12.85 3.43 11.90
CA SER A 522 11.87 2.35 11.75
C SER A 522 12.56 0.98 11.63
N VAL A 523 13.56 0.87 10.76
CA VAL A 523 14.40 -0.34 10.60
C VAL A 523 15.09 -0.69 11.91
N ALA A 524 15.73 0.27 12.57
CA ALA A 524 16.36 0.04 13.88
C ALA A 524 15.36 -0.44 14.94
N GLY A 525 14.16 0.15 14.98
CA GLY A 525 13.09 -0.29 15.88
C GLY A 525 12.66 -1.74 15.64
N ILE A 526 12.51 -2.14 14.38
CA ILE A 526 12.14 -3.51 13.98
C ILE A 526 13.24 -4.50 14.34
N LEU A 527 14.51 -4.16 14.08
CA LEU A 527 15.66 -4.99 14.47
C LEU A 527 15.78 -5.15 16.00
N LEU A 528 15.37 -4.14 16.77
CA LEU A 528 15.29 -4.18 18.23
C LEU A 528 14.03 -4.90 18.76
N GLY A 529 13.20 -5.50 17.89
CA GLY A 529 12.03 -6.27 18.29
C GLY A 529 10.76 -5.45 18.58
N ARG A 530 10.73 -4.15 18.22
CA ARG A 530 9.54 -3.31 18.41
C ARG A 530 8.55 -3.52 17.27
N ASP A 531 7.40 -4.11 17.60
CA ASP A 531 6.29 -4.24 16.67
C ASP A 531 5.66 -2.88 16.34
N THR A 532 5.13 -2.76 15.13
CA THR A 532 4.45 -1.54 14.66
C THR A 532 3.03 -1.41 15.20
N GLY A 533 2.38 -2.52 15.53
CA GLY A 533 0.95 -2.55 15.81
C GLY A 533 0.11 -2.13 14.59
N TRP A 534 -1.21 -2.07 14.76
CA TRP A 534 -2.14 -1.57 13.74
C TRP A 534 -2.92 -0.39 14.30
N ASN A 535 -2.56 0.82 13.87
CA ASN A 535 -3.35 2.02 14.14
C ASN A 535 -4.07 2.46 12.86
N PRO A 536 -5.34 2.89 12.93
CA PRO A 536 -6.07 3.42 11.78
C PRO A 536 -5.28 4.56 11.12
N GLN A 537 -5.19 4.50 9.79
CA GLN A 537 -4.57 5.56 9.01
C GLN A 537 -5.60 6.68 8.79
N ARG A 538 -5.20 7.94 8.99
CA ARG A 538 -6.04 9.09 8.67
C ARG A 538 -6.08 9.28 7.15
N ARG A 539 -7.28 9.35 6.57
CA ARG A 539 -7.50 9.43 5.10
C ARG A 539 -7.99 10.80 4.61
N ASP A 540 -8.23 11.76 5.51
CA ASP A 540 -8.76 13.10 5.22
C ASP A 540 -7.71 14.21 5.36
N ASP A 541 -7.89 15.31 4.62
CA ASP A 541 -6.99 16.46 4.46
C ASP A 541 -6.85 17.36 5.73
N GLY A 542 -7.11 16.83 6.92
CA GLY A 542 -7.01 17.59 8.17
C GLY A 542 -5.57 17.93 8.56
N SER A 543 -5.30 19.20 8.91
CA SER A 543 -3.96 19.64 9.35
C SER A 543 -3.55 18.98 10.66
N ILE A 544 -2.32 18.47 10.73
CA ILE A 544 -1.73 17.96 11.97
C ILE A 544 -1.38 19.15 12.88
N PRO A 545 -1.74 19.12 14.19
CA PRO A 545 -1.37 20.18 15.11
C PRO A 545 0.14 20.43 15.09
N LEU A 546 0.54 21.71 15.02
CA LEU A 546 1.96 22.09 14.93
C LEU A 546 2.80 21.51 16.08
N ARG A 547 2.20 21.38 17.27
CA ARG A 547 2.83 20.76 18.45
C ARG A 547 3.30 19.33 18.17
N ASP A 548 2.50 18.53 17.47
CA ASP A 548 2.83 17.14 17.15
C ASP A 548 3.92 17.06 16.08
N ILE A 549 3.90 17.99 15.11
CA ILE A 549 4.94 18.13 14.08
C ILE A 549 6.29 18.46 14.75
N VAL A 550 6.31 19.47 15.64
CA VAL A 550 7.52 19.85 16.37
C VAL A 550 8.01 18.70 17.23
N ARG A 551 7.12 18.02 17.97
CA ARG A 551 7.49 16.87 18.80
C ARG A 551 8.14 15.75 17.97
N ARG A 552 7.64 15.50 16.75
CA ARG A 552 8.16 14.47 15.85
C ARG A 552 9.46 14.88 15.16
N HIS A 553 9.62 16.14 14.78
CA HIS A 553 10.75 16.60 13.96
C HIS A 553 11.86 17.37 14.70
N ARG A 554 11.69 17.70 15.99
CA ARG A 554 12.69 18.43 16.80
C ARG A 554 14.10 17.83 16.74
N TRP A 555 14.21 16.50 16.78
CA TRP A 555 15.51 15.83 16.74
C TRP A 555 16.13 15.84 15.34
N HIS A 556 15.33 15.82 14.28
CA HIS A 556 15.83 15.97 12.91
C HIS A 556 16.42 17.37 12.71
N THR A 557 15.70 18.41 13.14
CA THR A 557 16.17 19.80 13.07
C THR A 557 17.41 20.01 13.94
N LEU A 558 17.43 19.50 15.17
CA LEU A 558 18.62 19.61 16.04
C LEU A 558 19.83 18.90 15.41
N LEU A 559 19.65 17.69 14.89
CA LEU A 559 20.73 16.96 14.22
C LEU A 559 21.27 17.76 13.01
N GLY A 560 20.38 18.35 12.20
CA GLY A 560 20.76 19.21 11.09
C GLY A 560 21.56 20.43 11.54
N LEU A 561 21.13 21.11 12.61
CA LEU A 561 21.85 22.26 13.17
C LEU A 561 23.23 21.88 13.70
N VAL A 562 23.32 20.81 14.50
CA VAL A 562 24.59 20.33 15.07
C VAL A 562 25.54 19.89 13.96
N ALA A 563 25.06 19.10 12.99
CA ALA A 563 25.86 18.66 11.86
C ALA A 563 26.31 19.85 10.99
N GLY A 564 25.44 20.85 10.80
CA GLY A 564 25.76 22.08 10.06
C GLY A 564 26.85 22.91 10.73
N VAL A 565 26.73 23.17 12.03
CA VAL A 565 27.74 23.90 12.81
C VAL A 565 29.06 23.14 12.84
N ALA A 566 29.02 21.82 13.08
CA ALA A 566 30.21 20.98 13.08
C ALA A 566 30.90 20.97 11.70
N ALA A 567 30.15 20.75 10.62
CA ALA A 567 30.70 20.75 9.27
C ALA A 567 31.33 22.10 8.92
N PHE A 568 30.66 23.22 9.26
CA PHE A 568 31.18 24.56 9.01
C PHE A 568 32.45 24.86 9.81
N ALA A 569 32.52 24.41 11.07
CA ALA A 569 33.69 24.57 11.93
C ALA A 569 34.89 23.71 11.47
N ILE A 570 34.65 22.52 10.91
CA ILE A 570 35.71 21.63 10.40
C ILE A 570 36.24 22.13 9.05
N ALA A 571 35.36 22.33 8.07
CA ALA A 571 35.72 22.81 6.74
C ALA A 571 34.50 23.35 5.98
N THR A 572 34.59 24.58 5.47
CA THR A 572 33.51 25.19 4.67
C THR A 572 33.16 24.36 3.44
N SER A 573 34.13 23.67 2.82
CA SER A 573 33.89 22.75 1.71
C SER A 573 33.02 21.55 2.11
N LEU A 574 33.22 20.98 3.30
CA LEU A 574 32.38 19.90 3.85
C LEU A 574 30.96 20.40 4.11
N PHE A 575 30.82 21.60 4.68
CA PHE A 575 29.51 22.21 4.91
C PHE A 575 28.75 22.41 3.60
N LEU A 576 29.38 22.99 2.57
CA LEU A 576 28.76 23.20 1.26
C LEU A 576 28.39 21.86 0.61
N TRP A 577 29.25 20.86 0.71
CA TRP A 577 28.99 19.51 0.19
C TRP A 577 27.80 18.83 0.85
N MET A 578 27.68 18.95 2.18
CA MET A 578 26.59 18.38 2.95
C MET A 578 25.33 19.27 2.98
N SER A 579 25.38 20.46 2.39
CA SER A 579 24.35 21.48 2.53
C SER A 579 22.95 21.03 2.10
N PRO A 580 22.74 20.22 1.03
CA PRO A 580 21.38 19.74 0.70
C PRO A 580 20.80 18.86 1.81
N THR A 581 21.62 17.99 2.40
CA THR A 581 21.24 17.12 3.51
C THR A 581 20.97 17.93 4.77
N ILE A 582 21.90 18.82 5.13
CA ILE A 582 21.78 19.70 6.31
C ILE A 582 20.53 20.57 6.18
N LEU A 583 20.30 21.19 5.02
CA LEU A 583 19.17 22.07 4.78
C LEU A 583 17.83 21.32 4.92
N GLY A 584 17.72 20.12 4.34
CA GLY A 584 16.53 19.28 4.50
C GLY A 584 16.24 18.94 5.97
N LEU A 585 17.28 18.64 6.76
CA LEU A 585 17.15 18.34 8.19
C LEU A 585 16.80 19.56 9.03
N VAL A 586 17.48 20.69 8.83
CA VAL A 586 17.18 21.96 9.54
C VAL A 586 15.72 22.37 9.27
N LEU A 587 15.30 22.27 8.01
CA LEU A 587 13.94 22.59 7.58
C LEU A 587 12.91 21.47 7.81
N ALA A 588 13.24 20.41 8.57
CA ALA A 588 12.32 19.27 8.75
C ALA A 588 10.94 19.68 9.31
N ILE A 589 10.90 20.57 10.30
CA ILE A 589 9.65 21.10 10.87
C ILE A 589 8.84 21.90 9.84
N PRO A 590 9.38 22.97 9.20
CA PRO A 590 8.62 23.75 8.23
C PRO A 590 8.24 22.94 6.98
N ILE A 591 9.11 22.03 6.50
CA ILE A 591 8.78 21.13 5.38
C ILE A 591 7.61 20.22 5.77
N SER A 592 7.68 19.57 6.94
CA SER A 592 6.59 18.69 7.39
C SER A 592 5.30 19.45 7.61
N TRP A 593 5.35 20.67 8.14
CA TRP A 593 4.16 21.52 8.28
C TRP A 593 3.58 21.92 6.93
N ALA A 594 4.40 22.42 6.02
CA ALA A 594 4.00 22.79 4.66
C ALA A 594 3.43 21.60 3.88
N SER A 595 3.95 20.38 4.12
CA SER A 595 3.54 19.15 3.45
C SER A 595 2.04 18.88 3.56
N GLY A 596 1.44 19.14 4.72
CA GLY A 596 0.03 18.96 5.00
C GLY A 596 -0.84 20.19 4.76
N GLN A 597 -0.29 21.30 4.25
CA GLN A 597 -1.08 22.51 3.99
C GLN A 597 -1.82 22.43 2.66
N LEU A 598 -3.15 22.51 2.73
CA LEU A 598 -4.03 22.61 1.58
C LEU A 598 -3.79 23.90 0.78
N ALA A 599 -3.61 25.03 1.48
CA ALA A 599 -3.44 26.34 0.85
C ALA A 599 -2.25 26.39 -0.13
N TYR A 600 -1.14 25.75 0.22
CA TYR A 600 0.05 25.69 -0.62
C TYR A 600 -0.16 24.82 -1.86
N GLY A 601 -0.81 23.66 -1.71
CA GLY A 601 -1.13 22.83 -2.85
C GLY A 601 -2.10 23.51 -3.82
N LEU A 602 -3.17 24.13 -3.32
CA LEU A 602 -4.11 24.90 -4.13
C LEU A 602 -3.46 26.14 -4.79
N ALA A 603 -2.49 26.78 -4.14
CA ALA A 603 -1.74 27.88 -4.74
C ALA A 603 -0.89 27.42 -5.93
N LEU A 604 -0.25 26.25 -5.84
CA LEU A 604 0.48 25.66 -6.97
C LEU A 604 -0.47 25.27 -8.11
N LYS A 605 -1.61 24.65 -7.79
CA LYS A 605 -2.66 24.32 -8.76
C LYS A 605 -3.12 25.55 -9.55
N ARG A 606 -3.45 26.64 -8.85
CA ARG A 606 -3.86 27.92 -9.48
C ARG A 606 -2.79 28.52 -10.39
N ARG A 607 -1.51 28.29 -10.10
CA ARG A 607 -0.38 28.70 -10.95
C ARG A 607 -0.09 27.73 -12.10
N GLY A 608 -0.82 26.62 -12.19
CA GLY A 608 -0.59 25.57 -13.18
C GLY A 608 0.67 24.73 -12.93
N LEU A 609 1.16 24.69 -11.68
CA LEU A 609 2.33 23.90 -11.27
C LEU A 609 1.90 22.61 -10.57
N LEU A 610 2.67 21.54 -10.80
CA LEU A 610 2.36 20.18 -10.34
C LEU A 610 0.95 19.73 -10.74
N VAL A 611 0.49 20.08 -11.93
CA VAL A 611 -0.84 19.72 -12.44
C VAL A 611 -0.74 18.44 -13.27
N THR A 612 -1.60 17.46 -12.96
CA THR A 612 -1.75 16.24 -13.76
C THR A 612 -2.97 16.32 -14.68
N PRO A 613 -3.02 15.49 -15.75
CA PRO A 613 -4.18 15.45 -16.64
C PRO A 613 -5.51 15.24 -15.91
N GLU A 614 -5.50 14.34 -14.93
CA GLU A 614 -6.66 13.93 -14.13
C GLU A 614 -7.18 15.06 -13.22
N GLU A 615 -6.47 16.18 -13.09
CA GLU A 615 -6.98 17.35 -12.39
C GLU A 615 -7.65 18.37 -13.31
N ARG A 616 -7.30 18.32 -14.59
CA ARG A 616 -7.81 19.26 -15.59
C ARG A 616 -9.01 18.68 -16.30
N ASP A 617 -8.98 17.39 -16.56
CA ASP A 617 -10.08 16.58 -17.04
C ASP A 617 -10.26 15.40 -16.07
N PRO A 618 -10.97 15.62 -14.94
CA PRO A 618 -11.15 14.59 -13.94
C PRO A 618 -11.87 13.37 -14.50
N PRO A 619 -11.43 12.14 -14.17
CA PRO A 619 -12.11 10.93 -14.62
C PRO A 619 -13.59 10.96 -14.23
N ALA A 620 -14.49 10.61 -15.16
CA ALA A 620 -15.93 10.64 -14.92
C ALA A 620 -16.33 9.82 -13.68
N VAL A 621 -15.70 8.66 -13.46
CA VAL A 621 -15.91 7.82 -12.27
C VAL A 621 -15.53 8.54 -10.97
N ALA A 622 -14.51 9.40 -10.99
CA ALA A 622 -14.07 10.18 -9.82
C ALA A 622 -15.02 11.34 -9.52
N LEU A 623 -15.52 12.03 -10.54
CA LEU A 623 -16.57 13.04 -10.38
C LEU A 623 -17.84 12.41 -9.80
N ARG A 624 -18.26 11.28 -10.37
CA ARG A 624 -19.45 10.55 -9.93
C ARG A 624 -19.33 10.04 -8.50
N ALA A 625 -18.18 9.48 -8.13
CA ALA A 625 -17.90 9.08 -6.75
C ALA A 625 -17.96 10.28 -5.78
N GLY A 626 -17.49 11.46 -6.20
CA GLY A 626 -17.57 12.69 -5.41
C GLY A 626 -19.02 13.16 -5.17
N GLU A 627 -19.84 13.15 -6.22
CA GLU A 627 -21.28 13.48 -6.12
C GLU A 627 -22.02 12.52 -5.17
N LEU A 628 -21.79 11.21 -5.34
CA LEU A 628 -22.40 10.17 -4.51
C LEU A 628 -21.91 10.26 -3.06
N ALA A 629 -20.64 10.61 -2.84
CA ALA A 629 -20.10 10.80 -1.50
C ALA A 629 -20.73 12.01 -0.80
N ALA A 630 -20.96 13.11 -1.52
CA ALA A 630 -21.66 14.28 -0.99
C ALA A 630 -23.10 13.94 -0.60
N ARG A 631 -23.85 13.25 -1.49
CA ARG A 631 -25.20 12.74 -1.18
C ARG A 631 -25.22 11.86 0.07
N ASN A 632 -24.27 10.94 0.17
CA ASN A 632 -24.16 10.02 1.29
C ASN A 632 -23.79 10.74 2.61
N ALA A 633 -22.96 11.79 2.54
CA ALA A 633 -22.62 12.62 3.69
C ALA A 633 -23.81 13.48 4.15
N GLU A 634 -24.57 14.07 3.22
CA GLU A 634 -25.81 14.80 3.52
C GLU A 634 -26.86 13.91 4.18
N ALA A 635 -26.88 12.62 3.85
CA ALA A 635 -27.72 11.62 4.50
C ALA A 635 -27.20 11.18 5.89
N GLY A 636 -26.09 11.75 6.37
CA GLY A 636 -25.53 11.44 7.69
C GLY A 636 -25.09 9.99 7.84
N LEU A 637 -24.59 9.35 6.76
CA LEU A 637 -24.25 7.91 6.80
C LEU A 637 -23.23 7.58 7.89
N ASP A 638 -22.21 8.42 8.06
CA ASP A 638 -21.12 8.23 9.02
C ASP A 638 -21.34 8.91 10.39
N GLU A 639 -22.44 9.65 10.57
CA GLU A 639 -22.70 10.44 11.77
C GLU A 639 -23.62 9.73 12.79
N ALA A 640 -24.26 8.63 12.38
CA ALA A 640 -25.21 7.91 13.22
C ALA A 640 -24.50 7.03 14.27
N ASP A 641 -24.91 7.16 15.53
CA ASP A 641 -24.56 6.19 16.58
C ASP A 641 -25.24 4.84 16.30
N ALA A 642 -24.48 3.74 16.39
CA ALA A 642 -24.96 2.41 16.04
C ALA A 642 -26.22 2.00 16.82
N LEU A 643 -26.28 2.30 18.12
CA LEU A 643 -27.39 1.89 18.97
C LEU A 643 -28.64 2.71 18.63
N HIS A 644 -28.47 4.00 18.37
CA HIS A 644 -29.56 4.86 17.88
C HIS A 644 -30.11 4.40 16.54
N ALA A 645 -29.25 4.08 15.57
CA ALA A 645 -29.69 3.62 14.26
C ALA A 645 -30.52 2.33 14.35
N LEU A 646 -30.02 1.32 15.07
CA LEU A 646 -30.73 0.03 15.25
C LEU A 646 -32.04 0.18 16.01
N HIS A 647 -32.10 1.09 16.99
CA HIS A 647 -33.32 1.36 17.76
C HIS A 647 -34.36 2.15 16.95
N ALA A 648 -33.92 3.12 16.15
CA ALA A 648 -34.78 3.97 15.34
C ALA A 648 -35.36 3.22 14.13
N GLU A 649 -34.59 2.30 13.53
CA GLU A 649 -34.91 1.60 12.28
C GLU A 649 -35.10 0.08 12.52
N PRO A 650 -36.32 -0.42 12.81
CA PRO A 650 -36.56 -1.84 13.08
C PRO A 650 -36.13 -2.78 11.94
N ALA A 651 -36.28 -2.34 10.68
CA ALA A 651 -35.86 -3.10 9.52
C ALA A 651 -34.34 -3.28 9.45
N LEU A 652 -33.56 -2.27 9.90
CA LEU A 652 -32.10 -2.37 10.00
C LEU A 652 -31.71 -3.36 11.10
N ALA A 653 -32.37 -3.33 12.26
CA ALA A 653 -32.10 -4.28 13.33
C ALA A 653 -32.42 -5.73 12.95
N GLU A 654 -33.51 -5.96 12.23
CA GLU A 654 -33.86 -7.28 11.71
C GLU A 654 -32.85 -7.76 10.65
N ALA A 655 -32.50 -6.89 9.70
CA ALA A 655 -31.49 -7.19 8.68
C ALA A 655 -30.13 -7.49 9.31
N HIS A 656 -29.69 -6.69 10.28
CA HIS A 656 -28.46 -6.89 11.05
C HIS A 656 -28.47 -8.28 11.69
N ALA A 657 -29.51 -8.62 12.45
CA ALA A 657 -29.64 -9.93 13.08
C ALA A 657 -29.60 -11.10 12.06
N GLY A 658 -30.19 -10.91 10.88
CA GLY A 658 -30.15 -11.88 9.79
C GLY A 658 -28.79 -12.01 9.09
N MET A 659 -27.92 -11.00 9.19
CA MET A 659 -26.56 -10.99 8.64
C MET A 659 -25.52 -11.59 9.59
N LEU A 660 -25.86 -11.78 10.87
CA LEU A 660 -24.94 -12.35 11.85
C LEU A 660 -24.66 -13.83 11.59
N VAL A 661 -23.39 -14.20 11.72
CA VAL A 661 -22.98 -15.62 11.69
C VAL A 661 -23.47 -16.28 12.99
N PRO A 662 -24.16 -17.43 12.93
CA PRO A 662 -24.60 -18.13 14.12
C PRO A 662 -23.41 -18.39 15.08
N PRO A 663 -23.52 -18.02 16.37
CA PRO A 663 -22.41 -18.15 17.29
C PRO A 663 -22.07 -19.63 17.50
N ALA A 664 -20.78 -19.95 17.47
CA ALA A 664 -20.31 -21.29 17.82
C ALA A 664 -20.64 -21.59 19.30
N PRO A 665 -20.97 -22.84 19.67
CA PRO A 665 -21.26 -23.20 21.05
C PRO A 665 -20.09 -22.81 21.97
N ARG A 666 -20.36 -21.95 22.94
CA ARG A 666 -19.34 -21.51 23.90
C ARG A 666 -18.92 -22.69 24.79
N PRO A 667 -17.61 -22.92 25.01
CA PRO A 667 -17.16 -23.91 25.98
C PRO A 667 -17.69 -23.57 27.39
N ARG A 668 -18.23 -24.58 28.09
CA ARG A 668 -18.72 -24.42 29.47
C ARG A 668 -17.62 -23.80 30.35
N GLY A 669 -17.98 -22.84 31.19
CA GLY A 669 -17.06 -22.14 32.10
C GLY A 669 -16.24 -20.98 31.51
N ARG A 670 -16.15 -20.80 30.18
CA ARG A 670 -15.41 -19.67 29.57
C ARG A 670 -16.24 -18.42 29.33
N ILE A 671 -16.43 -17.58 30.34
CA ILE A 671 -17.27 -16.38 30.21
C ILE A 671 -16.58 -15.35 29.31
N GLU A 672 -17.34 -14.71 28.42
CA GLU A 672 -16.89 -13.55 27.65
C GLU A 672 -17.33 -12.28 28.40
N PRO A 673 -16.40 -11.56 29.08
CA PRO A 673 -16.76 -10.50 30.01
C PRO A 673 -17.53 -9.36 29.33
N ASP A 674 -17.10 -8.95 28.13
CA ASP A 674 -17.70 -7.83 27.39
C ASP A 674 -19.18 -8.11 27.05
N ARG A 675 -19.52 -9.36 26.70
CA ARG A 675 -20.91 -9.78 26.43
C ARG A 675 -21.77 -9.77 27.69
N VAL A 676 -21.25 -10.29 28.80
CA VAL A 676 -21.99 -10.31 30.08
C VAL A 676 -22.22 -8.92 30.63
N LEU A 677 -21.21 -8.03 30.53
CA LEU A 677 -21.36 -6.63 30.91
C LEU A 677 -22.38 -5.92 30.02
N ALA A 678 -22.35 -6.18 28.70
CA ALA A 678 -23.35 -5.63 27.79
C ALA A 678 -24.76 -6.09 28.15
N GLU A 679 -24.95 -7.39 28.40
CA GLU A 679 -26.23 -7.97 28.81
C GLU A 679 -26.74 -7.40 30.14
N ALA A 680 -25.87 -7.24 31.14
CA ALA A 680 -26.23 -6.70 32.45
C ALA A 680 -26.58 -5.20 32.39
N LYS A 681 -25.80 -4.39 31.66
CA LYS A 681 -26.06 -2.96 31.51
C LYS A 681 -27.34 -2.70 30.70
N LEU A 682 -27.52 -3.41 29.58
CA LEU A 682 -28.77 -3.39 28.83
C LEU A 682 -29.94 -4.00 29.61
N GLY A 683 -29.59 -4.86 30.58
CA GLY A 683 -30.38 -5.38 31.68
C GLY A 683 -31.19 -4.32 32.41
N GLU A 684 -30.45 -3.30 32.85
CA GLU A 684 -30.88 -2.25 33.76
C GLU A 684 -31.34 -0.98 33.05
N ALA A 685 -30.96 -0.79 31.79
CA ALA A 685 -31.30 0.42 31.04
C ALA A 685 -32.81 0.53 30.81
N GLU A 686 -33.41 1.64 31.23
CA GLU A 686 -34.82 1.97 31.01
C GLU A 686 -35.01 2.82 29.74
N SER A 687 -33.93 3.36 29.18
CA SER A 687 -33.91 4.16 27.96
C SER A 687 -32.71 3.87 27.08
N LEU A 688 -32.79 4.26 25.81
CA LEU A 688 -31.67 4.18 24.89
C LEU A 688 -30.49 5.07 25.33
N ALA A 689 -30.77 6.27 25.85
CA ALA A 689 -29.75 7.19 26.33
C ALA A 689 -28.91 6.59 27.47
N GLU A 690 -29.56 5.91 28.42
CA GLU A 690 -28.87 5.16 29.48
C GLU A 690 -27.97 4.07 28.90
N ALA A 691 -28.53 3.20 28.05
CA ALA A 691 -27.76 2.13 27.41
C ALA A 691 -26.54 2.67 26.65
N ALA A 692 -26.71 3.74 25.88
CA ALA A 692 -25.65 4.38 25.11
C ALA A 692 -24.56 5.00 26.01
N SER A 693 -24.94 5.56 27.15
CA SER A 693 -24.00 6.17 28.11
C SER A 693 -23.19 5.13 28.90
N TRP A 694 -23.76 3.95 29.16
CA TRP A 694 -23.13 2.92 29.98
C TRP A 694 -22.27 1.94 29.18
N LEU A 695 -22.64 1.66 27.94
CA LEU A 695 -21.97 0.68 27.09
C LEU A 695 -20.68 1.25 26.47
N GLY A 696 -19.54 0.71 26.90
CA GLY A 696 -18.23 1.01 26.31
C GLY A 696 -18.04 0.37 24.93
N PRO A 697 -16.99 0.74 24.18
CA PRO A 697 -16.81 0.29 22.79
C PRO A 697 -16.78 -1.23 22.60
N LYS A 698 -16.15 -1.98 23.52
CA LYS A 698 -16.11 -3.45 23.46
C LYS A 698 -17.46 -4.10 23.77
N GLU A 699 -18.21 -3.52 24.70
CA GLU A 699 -19.53 -3.99 25.11
C GLU A 699 -20.55 -3.73 24.00
N ARG A 700 -20.48 -2.55 23.35
CA ARG A 700 -21.25 -2.25 22.14
C ARG A 700 -20.96 -3.26 21.03
N MET A 701 -19.70 -3.56 20.76
CA MET A 701 -19.33 -4.57 19.76
C MET A 701 -19.85 -5.98 20.13
N ALA A 702 -19.76 -6.36 21.41
CA ALA A 702 -20.31 -7.63 21.89
C ALA A 702 -21.83 -7.69 21.77
N LEU A 703 -22.54 -6.58 22.01
CA LEU A 703 -23.98 -6.45 21.79
C LEU A 703 -24.34 -6.68 20.32
N LEU A 704 -23.63 -6.05 19.39
CA LEU A 704 -23.88 -6.20 17.94
C LEU A 704 -23.66 -7.64 17.45
N HIS A 705 -22.79 -8.42 18.09
CA HIS A 705 -22.61 -9.82 17.73
C HIS A 705 -23.70 -10.77 18.28
N ASP A 706 -24.65 -10.29 19.09
CA ASP A 706 -25.66 -11.10 19.75
C ASP A 706 -27.09 -10.70 19.34
N PRO A 707 -27.79 -11.52 18.52
CA PRO A 707 -29.15 -11.24 18.09
C PRO A 707 -30.13 -11.00 19.23
N ALA A 708 -29.93 -11.65 20.39
CA ALA A 708 -30.82 -11.49 21.54
C ALA A 708 -30.63 -10.12 22.22
N LEU A 709 -29.39 -9.63 22.29
CA LEU A 709 -29.09 -8.31 22.84
C LEU A 709 -29.55 -7.20 21.89
N VAL A 710 -29.39 -7.37 20.58
CA VAL A 710 -29.95 -6.46 19.57
C VAL A 710 -31.49 -6.40 19.68
N ALA A 711 -32.15 -7.55 19.78
CA ALA A 711 -33.61 -7.60 19.96
C ALA A 711 -34.06 -6.93 21.26
N ARG A 712 -33.25 -7.01 22.33
CA ARG A 712 -33.52 -6.31 23.59
C ARG A 712 -33.36 -4.79 23.45
N LEU A 713 -32.30 -4.33 22.79
CA LEU A 713 -32.08 -2.91 22.49
C LEU A 713 -33.25 -2.31 21.70
N ALA A 714 -33.75 -3.04 20.70
CA ALA A 714 -34.88 -2.62 19.87
C ALA A 714 -36.21 -2.50 20.66
N ARG A 715 -36.31 -3.14 21.84
CA ARG A 715 -37.51 -3.10 22.70
C ARG A 715 -37.49 -2.04 23.78
N LEU A 716 -36.39 -1.29 23.92
CA LEU A 716 -36.35 -0.18 24.86
C LEU A 716 -37.47 0.85 24.54
N PRO A 717 -37.99 1.60 25.52
CA PRO A 717 -38.93 2.67 25.27
C PRO A 717 -38.32 3.72 24.34
N ARG A 718 -39.07 4.14 23.32
CA ARG A 718 -38.74 5.32 22.52
C ARG A 718 -39.00 6.56 23.36
N GLU A 719 -38.04 7.47 23.43
CA GLU A 719 -38.22 8.74 24.15
C GLU A 719 -39.39 9.53 23.55
N ALA A 720 -40.34 9.92 24.40
CA ALA A 720 -41.49 10.71 23.99
C ALA A 720 -41.05 12.15 23.70
N GLY A 721 -40.76 12.49 22.43
CA GLY A 721 -40.49 13.88 22.05
C GLY A 721 -39.59 14.16 20.84
N ALA A 722 -39.31 13.21 19.97
CA ALA A 722 -38.62 13.46 18.70
C ALA A 722 -39.53 13.04 17.52
N SER A 723 -40.48 13.90 17.17
CA SER A 723 -41.27 13.84 15.94
C SER A 723 -40.81 14.92 14.97
#